data_AF-A0A250IJ96-F1
#
_entry.id   AF-A0A250IJ96-F1
#
_cell.length_a   1.000
_cell.length_b   1.000
_cell.length_c   1.000
_cell.angle_alpha   90.00
_cell.angle_beta   90.00
_cell.angle_gamma   90.00
#
_symmetry.space_group_name_H-M   'P 1'
#
loop_
_entity.id
_entity.type
_entity.pdbx_description
1 polymer ?
#
loop_
_entity_poly.entity_id
_entity_poly.type
_entity_poly.pdbx_seq_one_letter_code
_entity_poly.pdbx_strand_id
1 'polypeptide(L)'
;MAAVIKDVVVLLPGLLGSVLQREGKEIWGLSGSAIFRALFSGLGSVKSLTLKSDSGGELADDGVEATSVLPDTHLIPGLWKVDGYTRVAETLVGRLGLIPGANFFEFPYDWRRDIRFTAKRLARESARWLHTWRHSHGGSPDARLILVGHSMGGIVARYFLECLEGWKDTRALITFGTPHRGSFMALHALAVGFRKDLGPVNLVDLTEMVRSLPSAYQLLPMYPCVQLPDGRMVRPGEAAAIGQMDPSKAAQGLAFQREIMSAVESNARNTDYLERGYHLHPVVGTFQPTMQGARLNAAGGLDMLWSEPDGADHGGDGTVPRVSALPLEERHQVRAMYSPTAHASLQNAFEVLAHVEGVITGQHLQLDKYRDSLFGPAPRMLSLRMEDAFGHDEPVPVRVRPSAEPVALRAYVSHVKTGESFTEALVRGPDGAHEGTFRPLPPGLYRVSVKGGPEVIPVTDVFAVFHRAGELPDDEEPREFSVSPGGVPAPEWRSAEPPSGNVSLEHAAKLTVKDEGQTITRYPSVEPLIPARPGQALPLMVDLALAEVGAETESSGVQMAGLAADWKELPVKVRLLCAEMTFRPGADTGVVLVRRNDSSIAATLTGTVNPGASGELTVVATFEYEGRFCGAARRRVPVESSGTGGPGPSTPRSPSTPSSGGMGGMASASTRVEDEGRGTFSVEAGAQKPHLTVQIHRLDPGNPQRLYWTLHVAVPCEGLPARLSGDQNLGSDPAAFFQSVANTARELRSGEHFAWFLGLGKLLYQRAPTVFRETYKALRQQYGVGFPIQFITDDPHVPWELMAPADVPGAELLCMEHPVARWLLDYQTSLTSRLTRGDILTIAPDYQFHPHLAPLPQAQEESRQLSRRFRAVKVAGRRQPLMSLLGGSYPNRVGLLHFAGHGKYSVNNEVSPSCVYLEDGDLKTLEVRSSFTMLGMKSRPLVIFNACEVGTATDMLGGIGGWAETFVSEKFAGFIAPLWPVQDAHARTAVEQLVTDLWENHTPVGEALRRLRQREAKTSPTYLSYVYVGDVMARFAQATA
;
A
#
# COMPACT_ATOMS: atom_id res chain seq x y z
N MET A 1 -18.61 -20.40 -0.18
CA MET A 1 -18.17 -20.86 -1.51
C MET A 1 -18.14 -19.65 -2.43
N ALA A 2 -17.03 -19.39 -3.12
CA ALA A 2 -16.96 -18.34 -4.14
C ALA A 2 -18.02 -18.61 -5.21
N ALA A 3 -18.66 -17.56 -5.73
CA ALA A 3 -19.64 -17.70 -6.80
C ALA A 3 -18.93 -18.23 -8.05
N VAL A 4 -19.36 -19.39 -8.56
CA VAL A 4 -18.82 -19.95 -9.80
C VAL A 4 -19.36 -19.12 -10.96
N ILE A 5 -18.47 -18.42 -11.69
CA ILE A 5 -18.84 -17.64 -12.86
C ILE A 5 -19.13 -18.60 -14.02
N LYS A 6 -20.39 -18.61 -14.46
CA LYS A 6 -20.89 -19.53 -15.50
C LYS A 6 -20.82 -18.94 -16.90
N ASP A 7 -20.66 -17.62 -17.00
CA ASP A 7 -20.65 -16.88 -18.26
C ASP A 7 -19.24 -16.82 -18.88
N VAL A 8 -19.18 -16.51 -20.17
CA VAL A 8 -17.92 -16.27 -20.89
C VAL A 8 -17.56 -14.78 -20.79
N VAL A 9 -16.40 -14.48 -20.23
CA VAL A 9 -15.92 -13.10 -20.10
C VAL A 9 -14.92 -12.77 -21.21
N VAL A 10 -15.12 -11.65 -21.90
CA VAL A 10 -14.25 -11.21 -23.00
C VAL A 10 -13.67 -9.83 -22.70
N LEU A 11 -12.35 -9.70 -22.72
CA LEU A 11 -11.63 -8.43 -22.53
C LEU A 11 -11.27 -7.81 -23.89
N LEU A 12 -11.77 -6.59 -24.14
CA LEU A 12 -11.52 -5.83 -25.37
C LEU A 12 -10.67 -4.58 -25.05
N PRO A 13 -9.43 -4.50 -25.58
CA PRO A 13 -8.58 -3.34 -25.34
C PRO A 13 -9.05 -2.10 -26.14
N GLY A 14 -8.50 -0.94 -25.81
CA GLY A 14 -8.67 0.32 -26.54
C GLY A 14 -7.76 0.48 -27.75
N LEU A 15 -7.82 1.67 -28.37
CA LEU A 15 -6.90 2.08 -29.45
C LEU A 15 -5.45 1.92 -28.98
N LEU A 16 -4.57 1.38 -29.83
CA LEU A 16 -3.18 1.02 -29.53
C LEU A 16 -2.98 -0.10 -28.49
N GLY A 17 -4.06 -0.71 -27.98
CA GLY A 17 -4.01 -1.72 -26.91
C GLY A 17 -3.82 -3.17 -27.38
N SER A 18 -3.51 -3.40 -28.66
CA SER A 18 -3.19 -4.74 -29.20
C SER A 18 -1.88 -4.71 -29.98
N VAL A 19 -1.10 -5.78 -29.84
CA VAL A 19 0.13 -6.02 -30.59
C VAL A 19 -0.21 -6.30 -32.06
N LEU A 20 0.40 -5.54 -32.98
CA LEU A 20 0.27 -5.72 -34.42
C LEU A 20 1.57 -6.25 -35.03
N GLN A 21 1.45 -7.27 -35.88
CA GLN A 21 2.56 -7.86 -36.63
C GLN A 21 2.28 -7.82 -38.12
N ARG A 22 3.31 -7.62 -38.95
CA ARG A 22 3.26 -7.80 -40.40
C ARG A 22 4.27 -8.86 -40.81
N GLU A 23 3.82 -9.90 -41.52
CA GLU A 23 4.69 -11.01 -41.98
C GLU A 23 5.51 -11.64 -40.82
N GLY A 24 4.89 -11.80 -39.65
CA GLY A 24 5.54 -12.32 -38.44
C GLY A 24 6.49 -11.36 -37.72
N LYS A 25 6.64 -10.12 -38.21
CA LYS A 25 7.45 -9.07 -37.57
C LYS A 25 6.56 -8.07 -36.84
N GLU A 26 6.82 -7.85 -35.56
CA GLU A 26 6.14 -6.83 -34.76
C GLU A 26 6.34 -5.43 -35.35
N ILE A 27 5.23 -4.77 -35.69
CA ILE A 27 5.20 -3.37 -36.10
C ILE A 27 4.66 -2.45 -34.98
N TRP A 28 4.04 -3.05 -33.95
CA TRP A 28 3.59 -2.40 -32.71
C TRP A 28 3.42 -3.47 -31.60
N GLY A 29 4.09 -3.39 -30.45
CA GLY A 29 3.98 -4.40 -29.38
C GLY A 29 5.09 -4.45 -28.31
N LEU A 30 5.34 -5.67 -27.79
CA LEU A 30 5.98 -6.07 -26.52
C LEU A 30 7.43 -5.62 -26.34
N SER A 31 8.13 -5.37 -27.43
CA SER A 31 9.54 -4.97 -27.37
C SER A 31 9.66 -3.47 -27.06
N GLY A 32 9.46 -3.09 -25.80
CA GLY A 32 9.57 -1.69 -25.33
C GLY A 32 10.88 -1.01 -25.75
N SER A 33 11.95 -1.76 -25.99
CA SER A 33 13.23 -1.24 -26.50
C SER A 33 13.31 -1.11 -28.04
N ALA A 34 12.47 -1.79 -28.82
CA ALA A 34 12.50 -1.70 -30.29
C ALA A 34 11.66 -0.53 -30.81
N ILE A 35 10.50 -0.23 -30.19
CA ILE A 35 9.66 0.91 -30.56
C ILE A 35 10.25 2.23 -30.07
N PHE A 36 10.84 2.24 -28.86
CA PHE A 36 11.59 3.39 -28.36
C PHE A 36 12.83 3.66 -29.23
N ARG A 37 13.48 2.63 -29.78
CA ARG A 37 14.54 2.83 -30.79
C ARG A 37 13.97 3.26 -32.14
N ALA A 38 12.87 2.69 -32.61
CA ALA A 38 12.30 2.94 -33.94
C ALA A 38 11.58 4.30 -34.09
N LEU A 39 11.02 4.84 -33.00
CA LEU A 39 10.45 6.19 -32.96
C LEU A 39 11.54 7.28 -32.87
N PHE A 40 12.69 6.99 -32.24
CA PHE A 40 13.80 7.93 -32.09
C PHE A 40 14.94 7.75 -33.12
N SER A 41 14.92 6.72 -33.98
CA SER A 41 15.94 6.47 -35.01
C SER A 41 15.62 7.02 -36.40
N GLY A 42 14.57 7.82 -36.55
CA GLY A 42 14.23 8.52 -37.80
C GLY A 42 13.38 7.72 -38.81
N LEU A 43 12.22 8.31 -39.16
CA LEU A 43 11.41 8.18 -40.39
C LEU A 43 10.93 6.80 -40.92
N GLY A 44 11.43 5.66 -40.43
CA GLY A 44 11.12 4.33 -41.00
C GLY A 44 9.87 3.62 -40.43
N SER A 45 9.58 3.77 -39.14
CA SER A 45 8.61 2.92 -38.42
C SER A 45 7.16 3.43 -38.43
N VAL A 46 6.94 4.73 -38.65
CA VAL A 46 5.58 5.30 -38.69
C VAL A 46 4.90 4.98 -40.02
N LYS A 47 5.67 4.98 -41.13
CA LYS A 47 5.18 4.60 -42.47
C LYS A 47 4.69 3.16 -42.56
N SER A 48 5.19 2.24 -41.73
CA SER A 48 4.71 0.84 -41.72
C SER A 48 3.35 0.70 -41.06
N LEU A 49 2.97 1.61 -40.16
CA LEU A 49 1.68 1.61 -39.47
C LEU A 49 0.58 2.35 -40.25
N THR A 50 0.95 3.34 -41.08
CA THR A 50 0.01 4.07 -41.96
C THR A 50 -0.76 3.13 -42.87
N LEU A 51 -2.09 3.25 -42.85
CA LEU A 51 -2.99 2.44 -43.68
C LEU A 51 -3.01 3.01 -45.11
N LYS A 52 -2.54 2.23 -46.09
CA LYS A 52 -2.41 2.70 -47.49
C LYS A 52 -3.73 2.71 -48.28
N SER A 53 -4.65 1.83 -47.95
CA SER A 53 -6.01 1.79 -48.52
C SER A 53 -6.94 0.96 -47.64
N ASP A 54 -8.14 1.45 -47.39
CA ASP A 54 -9.24 0.69 -46.76
C ASP A 54 -10.29 0.36 -47.82
N SER A 55 -9.86 -0.33 -48.89
CA SER A 55 -10.75 -0.73 -49.98
C SER A 55 -11.76 -1.73 -49.43
N GLY A 56 -12.94 -1.22 -49.04
CA GLY A 56 -13.99 -1.85 -48.25
C GLY A 56 -14.48 -3.24 -48.71
N GLY A 57 -13.64 -4.25 -48.55
CA GLY A 57 -13.92 -5.66 -48.73
C GLY A 57 -13.20 -6.49 -47.67
N GLU A 58 -13.69 -7.71 -47.41
CA GLU A 58 -13.25 -8.59 -46.31
C GLU A 58 -11.77 -9.01 -46.33
N LEU A 59 -10.98 -8.60 -47.34
CA LEU A 59 -9.63 -9.08 -47.61
C LEU A 59 -8.69 -8.00 -48.22
N ALA A 60 -8.76 -6.75 -47.77
CA ALA A 60 -7.59 -5.88 -47.89
C ALA A 60 -6.59 -6.31 -46.80
N ASP A 61 -5.93 -7.44 -47.01
CA ASP A 61 -4.90 -7.94 -46.11
C ASP A 61 -3.63 -7.13 -46.37
N ASP A 62 -3.41 -6.06 -45.60
CA ASP A 62 -2.13 -5.34 -45.60
C ASP A 62 -1.03 -6.15 -44.90
N GLY A 63 -1.26 -7.46 -44.70
CA GLY A 63 -0.41 -8.43 -44.04
C GLY A 63 -0.35 -8.24 -42.54
N VAL A 64 -1.22 -7.40 -41.95
CA VAL A 64 -1.17 -7.04 -40.53
C VAL A 64 -2.18 -7.84 -39.72
N GLU A 65 -1.67 -8.52 -38.70
CA GLU A 65 -2.44 -9.33 -37.77
C GLU A 65 -2.28 -8.80 -36.33
N ALA A 66 -3.37 -8.84 -35.58
CA ALA A 66 -3.35 -8.55 -34.15
C ALA A 66 -3.20 -9.85 -33.36
N THR A 67 -2.13 -9.97 -32.57
CA THR A 67 -1.71 -11.27 -32.00
C THR A 67 -1.96 -11.41 -30.50
N SER A 68 -1.87 -10.32 -29.75
CA SER A 68 -2.06 -10.32 -28.29
C SER A 68 -2.51 -8.96 -27.79
N VAL A 69 -3.16 -8.93 -26.63
CA VAL A 69 -3.43 -7.69 -25.91
C VAL A 69 -2.14 -7.21 -25.28
N LEU A 70 -1.94 -5.91 -25.23
CA LEU A 70 -0.71 -5.28 -24.76
C LEU A 70 -0.54 -5.49 -23.23
N PRO A 71 0.46 -6.25 -22.74
CA PRO A 71 0.53 -6.63 -21.33
C PRO A 71 1.05 -5.49 -20.43
N ASP A 72 2.12 -4.81 -20.84
CA ASP A 72 2.87 -3.87 -19.98
C ASP A 72 2.50 -2.40 -20.22
N THR A 73 3.01 -1.50 -19.37
CA THR A 73 2.86 -0.06 -19.55
C THR A 73 3.60 0.40 -20.81
N HIS A 74 2.89 1.04 -21.74
CA HIS A 74 3.47 1.62 -22.95
C HIS A 74 3.26 3.14 -22.99
N LEU A 75 4.32 3.85 -23.35
CA LEU A 75 4.36 5.31 -23.39
C LEU A 75 4.95 5.79 -24.73
N ILE A 76 4.23 6.68 -25.40
CA ILE A 76 4.77 7.57 -26.43
C ILE A 76 4.91 8.96 -25.79
N PRO A 77 6.14 9.42 -25.48
CA PRO A 77 6.36 10.66 -24.74
C PRO A 77 5.59 11.85 -25.33
N GLY A 78 4.73 12.45 -24.51
CA GLY A 78 3.94 13.63 -24.87
C GLY A 78 2.76 13.41 -25.83
N LEU A 79 2.43 12.16 -26.21
CA LEU A 79 1.32 11.85 -27.12
C LEU A 79 0.33 10.81 -26.56
N TRP A 80 0.81 9.68 -26.05
CA TRP A 80 -0.08 8.57 -25.64
C TRP A 80 0.54 7.75 -24.51
N LYS A 81 -0.30 7.25 -23.60
CA LYS A 81 0.09 6.34 -22.53
C LYS A 81 -1.02 5.33 -22.27
N VAL A 82 -0.65 4.09 -21.95
CA VAL A 82 -1.57 3.04 -21.50
C VAL A 82 -0.85 2.17 -20.49
N ASP A 83 -1.51 1.85 -19.38
CA ASP A 83 -0.96 1.07 -18.28
C ASP A 83 -1.06 -0.45 -18.50
N GLY A 84 -0.98 -0.91 -19.76
CA GLY A 84 -1.14 -2.32 -20.10
C GLY A 84 -2.48 -2.94 -19.68
N TYR A 85 -2.60 -4.26 -19.85
CA TYR A 85 -3.82 -5.01 -19.51
C TYR A 85 -3.55 -6.25 -18.63
N THR A 86 -2.29 -6.54 -18.27
CA THR A 86 -1.94 -7.71 -17.44
C THR A 86 -2.73 -7.72 -16.14
N ARG A 87 -2.78 -6.60 -15.42
CA ARG A 87 -3.42 -6.53 -14.11
C ARG A 87 -4.94 -6.79 -14.17
N VAL A 88 -5.64 -6.22 -15.16
CA VAL A 88 -7.09 -6.49 -15.32
C VAL A 88 -7.35 -7.95 -15.71
N ALA A 89 -6.55 -8.52 -16.60
CA ALA A 89 -6.67 -9.91 -17.00
C ALA A 89 -6.40 -10.87 -15.82
N GLU A 90 -5.30 -10.67 -15.08
CA GLU A 90 -4.95 -11.44 -13.88
C GLU A 90 -5.99 -11.31 -12.77
N THR A 91 -6.58 -10.12 -12.59
CA THR A 91 -7.63 -9.92 -11.61
C THR A 91 -8.89 -10.68 -11.98
N LEU A 92 -9.32 -10.62 -13.24
CA LEU A 92 -10.47 -11.36 -13.74
C LEU A 92 -10.24 -12.88 -13.63
N VAL A 93 -9.05 -13.38 -13.96
CA VAL A 93 -8.72 -14.81 -13.84
C VAL A 93 -8.61 -15.23 -12.38
N GLY A 94 -7.77 -14.56 -11.60
CA GLY A 94 -7.39 -14.97 -10.25
C GLY A 94 -8.49 -14.79 -9.20
N ARG A 95 -9.28 -13.71 -9.29
CA ARG A 95 -10.32 -13.42 -8.27
C ARG A 95 -11.67 -14.04 -8.61
N LEU A 96 -12.04 -14.09 -9.88
CA LEU A 96 -13.32 -14.65 -10.32
C LEU A 96 -13.22 -16.14 -10.67
N GLY A 97 -12.02 -16.73 -10.64
CA GLY A 97 -11.79 -18.13 -10.98
C GLY A 97 -12.08 -18.45 -12.44
N LEU A 98 -11.91 -17.46 -13.34
CA LEU A 98 -12.09 -17.68 -14.77
C LEU A 98 -10.92 -18.51 -15.32
N ILE A 99 -11.21 -19.28 -16.37
CA ILE A 99 -10.29 -20.21 -17.00
C ILE A 99 -9.94 -19.66 -18.39
N PRO A 100 -8.69 -19.18 -18.58
CA PRO A 100 -8.21 -18.72 -19.88
C PRO A 100 -8.42 -19.79 -20.97
N GLY A 101 -8.96 -19.37 -22.11
CA GLY A 101 -9.24 -20.25 -23.24
C GLY A 101 -10.50 -21.11 -23.11
N ALA A 102 -11.20 -21.06 -21.97
CA ALA A 102 -12.47 -21.76 -21.76
C ALA A 102 -13.64 -20.79 -21.52
N ASN A 103 -13.60 -20.00 -20.43
CA ASN A 103 -14.61 -18.98 -20.13
C ASN A 103 -14.02 -17.58 -19.87
N PHE A 104 -12.74 -17.39 -20.19
CA PHE A 104 -12.10 -16.08 -20.31
C PHE A 104 -11.29 -15.99 -21.61
N PHE A 105 -11.52 -14.91 -22.36
CA PHE A 105 -10.82 -14.63 -23.61
C PHE A 105 -10.39 -13.16 -23.69
N GLU A 106 -9.13 -12.95 -24.06
CA GLU A 106 -8.65 -11.66 -24.52
C GLU A 106 -8.91 -11.53 -26.03
N PHE A 107 -9.34 -10.35 -26.48
CA PHE A 107 -9.69 -10.12 -27.89
C PHE A 107 -8.80 -9.05 -28.53
N PRO A 108 -7.58 -9.40 -28.95
CA PRO A 108 -6.67 -8.45 -29.61
C PRO A 108 -7.11 -8.18 -31.05
N TYR A 109 -7.20 -6.92 -31.47
CA TYR A 109 -7.69 -6.56 -32.80
C TYR A 109 -6.88 -5.45 -33.48
N ASP A 110 -6.98 -5.37 -34.81
CA ASP A 110 -6.34 -4.29 -35.57
C ASP A 110 -7.09 -2.98 -35.34
N TRP A 111 -6.60 -2.22 -34.36
CA TRP A 111 -7.17 -0.96 -33.91
C TRP A 111 -7.13 0.15 -34.97
N ARG A 112 -6.48 -0.08 -36.11
CA ARG A 112 -6.41 0.87 -37.22
C ARG A 112 -7.67 0.86 -38.10
N ARG A 113 -8.33 -0.29 -38.21
CA ARG A 113 -9.38 -0.56 -39.21
C ARG A 113 -10.75 -0.05 -38.76
N ASP A 114 -11.69 0.02 -39.71
CA ASP A 114 -13.10 0.27 -39.41
C ASP A 114 -13.62 -0.73 -38.36
N ILE A 115 -14.19 -0.20 -37.28
CA ILE A 115 -14.70 -0.94 -36.12
C ILE A 115 -15.71 -2.02 -36.52
N ARG A 116 -16.46 -1.84 -37.62
CA ARG A 116 -17.43 -2.82 -38.13
C ARG A 116 -16.78 -4.18 -38.42
N PHE A 117 -15.55 -4.20 -38.94
CA PHE A 117 -14.84 -5.45 -39.23
C PHE A 117 -14.47 -6.19 -37.93
N THR A 118 -13.95 -5.45 -36.96
CA THR A 118 -13.61 -5.98 -35.64
C THR A 118 -14.86 -6.52 -34.94
N ALA A 119 -15.99 -5.82 -35.01
CA ALA A 119 -17.25 -6.27 -34.42
C ALA A 119 -17.80 -7.53 -35.11
N LYS A 120 -17.69 -7.66 -36.44
CA LYS A 120 -18.03 -8.90 -37.17
C LYS A 120 -17.13 -10.07 -36.75
N ARG A 121 -15.84 -9.83 -36.51
CA ARG A 121 -14.93 -10.85 -35.99
C ARG A 121 -15.32 -11.26 -34.56
N LEU A 122 -15.64 -10.30 -33.70
CA LEU A 122 -16.12 -10.55 -32.34
C LEU A 122 -17.39 -11.40 -32.36
N ALA A 123 -18.34 -11.12 -33.26
CA ALA A 123 -19.56 -11.92 -33.41
C ALA A 123 -19.26 -13.39 -33.74
N ARG A 124 -18.36 -13.64 -34.70
CA ARG A 124 -17.96 -15.00 -35.10
C ARG A 124 -17.25 -15.76 -33.98
N GLU A 125 -16.31 -15.11 -33.29
CA GLU A 125 -15.53 -15.74 -32.22
C GLU A 125 -16.37 -15.97 -30.96
N SER A 126 -17.18 -14.99 -30.57
CA SER A 126 -18.04 -15.08 -29.39
C SER A 126 -19.07 -16.20 -29.52
N ALA A 127 -19.68 -16.36 -30.70
CA ALA A 127 -20.60 -17.48 -30.96
C ALA A 127 -19.89 -18.84 -30.79
N ARG A 128 -18.64 -18.96 -31.26
CA ARG A 128 -17.84 -20.18 -31.12
C ARG A 128 -17.49 -20.46 -29.66
N TRP A 129 -16.97 -19.48 -28.94
CA TRP A 129 -16.59 -19.63 -27.53
C TRP A 129 -17.79 -20.00 -26.67
N LEU A 130 -18.92 -19.32 -26.88
CA LEU A 130 -20.14 -19.57 -26.13
C LEU A 130 -20.71 -20.96 -26.41
N HIS A 131 -20.72 -21.39 -27.67
CA HIS A 131 -21.09 -22.75 -28.04
C HIS A 131 -20.17 -23.78 -27.37
N THR A 132 -18.84 -23.62 -27.48
CA THR A 132 -17.88 -24.54 -26.85
C THR A 132 -18.07 -24.60 -25.35
N TRP A 133 -18.22 -23.47 -24.67
CA TRP A 133 -18.40 -23.41 -23.22
C TRP A 133 -19.70 -24.08 -22.78
N ARG A 134 -20.83 -23.77 -23.42
CA ARG A 134 -22.15 -24.39 -23.16
C ARG A 134 -22.12 -25.92 -23.27
N HIS A 135 -21.26 -26.47 -24.11
CA HIS A 135 -21.13 -27.92 -24.37
C HIS A 135 -19.90 -28.58 -23.71
N SER A 136 -19.14 -27.85 -22.89
CA SER A 136 -17.93 -28.37 -22.22
C SER A 136 -18.23 -28.97 -20.83
N HIS A 137 -17.34 -29.83 -20.34
CA HIS A 137 -17.43 -30.36 -18.97
C HIS A 137 -17.09 -29.26 -17.96
N GLY A 138 -18.11 -28.76 -17.24
CA GLY A 138 -17.98 -27.65 -16.28
C GLY A 138 -18.59 -26.34 -16.74
N GLY A 139 -19.01 -26.24 -18.00
CA GLY A 139 -19.77 -25.09 -18.52
C GLY A 139 -21.27 -25.16 -18.22
N SER A 140 -21.98 -24.08 -18.55
CA SER A 140 -23.42 -23.92 -18.29
C SER A 140 -24.20 -23.76 -19.59
N PRO A 141 -25.29 -24.52 -19.84
CA PRO A 141 -26.15 -24.32 -21.01
C PRO A 141 -26.72 -22.91 -21.12
N ASP A 142 -26.96 -22.27 -19.98
CA ASP A 142 -27.49 -20.89 -19.89
C ASP A 142 -26.40 -19.81 -19.91
N ALA A 143 -25.14 -20.17 -20.19
CA ALA A 143 -24.04 -19.22 -20.26
C ALA A 143 -24.32 -18.14 -21.31
N ARG A 144 -23.97 -16.90 -21.00
CA ARG A 144 -23.98 -15.72 -21.86
C ARG A 144 -22.61 -15.06 -21.85
N LEU A 145 -22.46 -14.01 -22.66
CA LEU A 145 -21.26 -13.18 -22.69
C LEU A 145 -21.30 -12.10 -21.61
N ILE A 146 -20.14 -11.80 -21.04
CA ILE A 146 -19.86 -10.57 -20.32
C ILE A 146 -18.71 -9.88 -21.03
N LEU A 147 -18.95 -8.70 -21.58
CA LEU A 147 -17.95 -7.95 -22.33
C LEU A 147 -17.34 -6.87 -21.43
N VAL A 148 -16.01 -6.80 -21.40
CA VAL A 148 -15.24 -5.78 -20.67
C VAL A 148 -14.47 -4.96 -21.70
N GLY A 149 -14.96 -3.76 -22.02
CA GLY A 149 -14.41 -2.93 -23.09
C GLY A 149 -13.72 -1.67 -22.57
N HIS A 150 -12.42 -1.51 -22.84
CA HIS A 150 -11.70 -0.27 -22.53
C HIS A 150 -11.72 0.68 -23.73
N SER A 151 -12.05 1.95 -23.52
CA SER A 151 -11.96 3.01 -24.52
C SER A 151 -12.69 2.59 -25.82
N MET A 152 -12.00 2.56 -26.97
CA MET A 152 -12.53 2.10 -28.25
C MET A 152 -13.06 0.65 -28.24
N GLY A 153 -12.52 -0.23 -27.40
CA GLY A 153 -13.02 -1.61 -27.24
C GLY A 153 -14.47 -1.66 -26.78
N GLY A 154 -14.92 -0.66 -26.02
CA GLY A 154 -16.33 -0.50 -25.68
C GLY A 154 -17.19 -0.15 -26.90
N ILE A 155 -16.68 0.64 -27.86
CA ILE A 155 -17.41 0.95 -29.11
C ILE A 155 -17.51 -0.28 -30.03
N VAL A 156 -16.45 -1.10 -30.08
CA VAL A 156 -16.46 -2.41 -30.77
C VAL A 156 -17.57 -3.29 -30.19
N ALA A 157 -17.60 -3.42 -28.86
CA ALA A 157 -18.63 -4.21 -28.17
C ALA A 157 -20.03 -3.66 -28.45
N ARG A 158 -20.20 -2.34 -28.41
CA ARG A 158 -21.49 -1.67 -28.71
C ARG A 158 -21.98 -1.96 -30.12
N TYR A 159 -21.13 -1.88 -31.13
CA TYR A 159 -21.55 -2.22 -32.49
C TYR A 159 -21.94 -3.69 -32.61
N PHE A 160 -21.19 -4.61 -32.00
CA PHE A 160 -21.54 -6.03 -31.95
C PHE A 160 -22.90 -6.25 -31.28
N LEU A 161 -23.12 -5.64 -30.11
CA LEU A 161 -24.36 -5.82 -29.36
C LEU A 161 -25.56 -5.26 -30.12
N GLU A 162 -25.46 -4.02 -30.59
CA GLU A 162 -26.61 -3.29 -31.13
C GLU A 162 -26.86 -3.61 -32.60
N CYS A 163 -25.83 -3.54 -33.43
CA CYS A 163 -25.96 -3.64 -34.89
C CYS A 163 -25.89 -5.09 -35.41
N LEU A 164 -25.25 -6.00 -34.66
CA LEU A 164 -25.07 -7.40 -35.04
C LEU A 164 -25.88 -8.36 -34.16
N GLU A 165 -26.85 -7.82 -33.40
CA GLU A 165 -27.73 -8.57 -32.49
C GLU A 165 -27.01 -9.38 -31.39
N GLY A 166 -25.75 -9.03 -31.08
CA GLY A 166 -24.99 -9.67 -30.01
C GLY A 166 -25.63 -9.52 -28.62
N TRP A 167 -26.56 -8.56 -28.47
CA TRP A 167 -27.37 -8.37 -27.26
C TRP A 167 -28.14 -9.64 -26.85
N LYS A 168 -28.51 -10.52 -27.80
CA LYS A 168 -29.27 -11.74 -27.54
C LYS A 168 -28.52 -12.75 -26.67
N ASP A 169 -27.20 -12.79 -26.82
CA ASP A 169 -26.31 -13.73 -26.13
C ASP A 169 -25.45 -13.07 -25.04
N THR A 170 -25.67 -11.78 -24.75
CA THR A 170 -24.86 -11.02 -23.80
C THR A 170 -25.65 -10.68 -22.55
N ARG A 171 -25.04 -10.88 -21.38
CA ARG A 171 -25.62 -10.51 -20.08
C ARG A 171 -25.24 -9.09 -19.68
N ALA A 172 -23.98 -8.73 -19.83
CA ALA A 172 -23.49 -7.42 -19.41
C ALA A 172 -22.39 -6.89 -20.33
N LEU A 173 -22.36 -5.57 -20.48
CA LEU A 173 -21.25 -4.80 -21.03
C LEU A 173 -20.75 -3.86 -19.95
N ILE A 174 -19.48 -4.01 -19.57
CA ILE A 174 -18.77 -3.12 -18.66
C ILE A 174 -17.79 -2.30 -19.51
N THR A 175 -17.90 -0.97 -19.47
CA THR A 175 -17.04 -0.09 -20.27
C THR A 175 -16.14 0.78 -19.39
N PHE A 176 -14.87 0.97 -19.78
CA PHE A 176 -13.93 1.85 -19.09
C PHE A 176 -13.63 3.07 -19.97
N GLY A 177 -14.05 4.27 -19.54
CA GLY A 177 -13.74 5.51 -20.26
C GLY A 177 -14.14 5.48 -21.74
N THR A 178 -15.18 4.73 -22.12
CA THR A 178 -15.55 4.54 -23.52
C THR A 178 -16.18 5.81 -24.09
N PRO A 179 -15.66 6.37 -25.21
CA PRO A 179 -16.18 7.59 -25.80
C PRO A 179 -17.47 7.34 -26.59
N HIS A 180 -18.57 7.00 -25.91
CA HIS A 180 -19.87 6.73 -26.51
C HIS A 180 -20.38 7.89 -27.37
N ARG A 181 -19.91 9.12 -27.12
CA ARG A 181 -20.24 10.31 -27.93
C ARG A 181 -19.05 10.91 -28.66
N GLY A 182 -17.94 10.19 -28.73
CA GLY A 182 -16.68 10.62 -29.34
C GLY A 182 -15.72 11.36 -28.40
N SER A 183 -14.48 11.55 -28.84
CA SER A 183 -13.41 12.18 -28.06
C SER A 183 -12.81 13.37 -28.80
N PHE A 184 -12.56 14.46 -28.07
CA PHE A 184 -11.86 15.63 -28.61
C PHE A 184 -10.38 15.36 -28.90
N MET A 185 -9.79 14.30 -28.32
CA MET A 185 -8.47 13.84 -28.71
C MET A 185 -8.46 13.37 -30.17
N ALA A 186 -9.51 12.66 -30.62
CA ALA A 186 -9.64 12.27 -32.02
C ALA A 186 -9.78 13.50 -32.93
N LEU A 187 -10.58 14.50 -32.52
CA LEU A 187 -10.71 15.74 -33.27
C LEU A 187 -9.37 16.49 -33.37
N HIS A 188 -8.67 16.67 -32.25
CA HIS A 188 -7.35 17.31 -32.23
C HIS A 188 -6.35 16.58 -33.14
N ALA A 189 -6.24 15.25 -32.99
CA ALA A 189 -5.30 14.45 -33.75
C ALA A 189 -5.56 14.51 -35.28
N LEU A 190 -6.83 14.51 -35.69
CA LEU A 190 -7.22 14.56 -37.09
C LEU A 190 -7.12 15.97 -37.68
N ALA A 191 -7.63 16.99 -36.98
CA ALA A 191 -7.72 18.36 -37.49
C ALA A 191 -6.43 19.17 -37.33
N VAL A 192 -5.75 19.04 -36.19
CA VAL A 192 -4.54 19.81 -35.86
C VAL A 192 -3.30 18.98 -36.16
N GLY A 193 -3.25 17.75 -35.66
CA GLY A 193 -2.15 16.82 -35.82
C GLY A 193 -1.82 16.07 -34.53
N PHE A 194 -1.02 15.02 -34.65
CA PHE A 194 -0.62 14.16 -33.53
C PHE A 194 0.90 14.06 -33.46
N ARG A 195 1.53 15.18 -33.07
CA ARG A 195 2.98 15.34 -33.02
C ARG A 195 3.46 15.96 -31.71
N LYS A 196 4.70 15.65 -31.32
CA LYS A 196 5.39 16.25 -30.19
C LYS A 196 6.72 16.83 -30.66
N ASP A 197 6.92 18.11 -30.37
CA ASP A 197 8.13 18.85 -30.69
C ASP A 197 8.94 19.12 -29.40
N LEU A 198 10.27 19.14 -29.52
CA LEU A 198 11.22 19.57 -28.47
C LEU A 198 12.05 20.73 -29.01
N GLY A 199 11.60 21.96 -28.73
CA GLY A 199 12.18 23.16 -29.34
C GLY A 199 11.99 23.15 -30.86
N PRO A 200 13.03 23.41 -31.68
CA PRO A 200 12.92 23.38 -33.14
C PRO A 200 12.94 21.96 -33.75
N VAL A 201 13.11 20.91 -32.94
CA VAL A 201 13.27 19.53 -33.41
C VAL A 201 11.96 18.75 -33.20
N ASN A 202 11.45 18.13 -34.25
CA ASN A 202 10.33 17.21 -34.14
C ASN A 202 10.79 15.90 -33.48
N LEU A 203 10.22 15.57 -32.32
CA LEU A 203 10.57 14.38 -31.55
C LEU A 203 9.85 13.15 -32.12
N VAL A 204 8.56 13.29 -32.38
CA VAL A 204 7.67 12.26 -32.95
C VAL A 204 6.54 12.96 -33.72
N ASP A 205 6.24 12.50 -34.93
CA ASP A 205 5.05 12.90 -35.70
C ASP A 205 4.29 11.66 -36.20
N LEU A 206 3.07 11.47 -35.68
CA LEU A 206 2.17 10.36 -36.04
C LEU A 206 0.94 10.86 -36.81
N THR A 207 0.94 12.12 -37.23
CA THR A 207 -0.22 12.78 -37.83
C THR A 207 -0.72 12.04 -39.07
N GLU A 208 0.19 11.66 -39.98
CA GLU A 208 -0.16 10.94 -41.21
C GLU A 208 -0.77 9.56 -40.90
N MET A 209 -0.21 8.86 -39.91
CA MET A 209 -0.72 7.56 -39.46
C MET A 209 -2.14 7.70 -38.90
N VAL A 210 -2.38 8.62 -37.95
CA VAL A 210 -3.72 8.80 -37.36
C VAL A 210 -4.76 9.21 -38.41
N ARG A 211 -4.41 10.11 -39.33
CA ARG A 211 -5.30 10.54 -40.43
C ARG A 211 -5.63 9.43 -41.43
N SER A 212 -4.83 8.36 -41.45
CA SER A 212 -5.10 7.17 -42.26
C SER A 212 -6.10 6.20 -41.62
N LEU A 213 -6.37 6.28 -40.31
CA LEU A 213 -7.16 5.28 -39.57
C LEU A 213 -8.67 5.56 -39.66
N PRO A 214 -9.49 4.69 -40.28
CA PRO A 214 -10.95 4.79 -40.19
C PRO A 214 -11.47 4.84 -38.74
N SER A 215 -10.88 4.05 -37.84
CA SER A 215 -11.28 3.99 -36.43
C SER A 215 -11.16 5.35 -35.73
N ALA A 216 -10.15 6.16 -36.06
CA ALA A 216 -9.98 7.49 -35.48
C ALA A 216 -11.14 8.43 -35.85
N TYR A 217 -11.64 8.38 -37.09
CA TYR A 217 -12.82 9.16 -37.50
C TYR A 217 -14.10 8.66 -36.85
N GLN A 218 -14.22 7.35 -36.60
CA GLN A 218 -15.34 6.76 -35.88
C GLN A 218 -15.38 7.15 -34.40
N LEU A 219 -14.30 7.72 -33.85
CA LEU A 219 -14.24 8.25 -32.49
C LEU A 219 -14.49 9.78 -32.41
N LEU A 220 -14.85 10.43 -33.52
CA LEU A 220 -15.13 11.88 -33.50
C LEU A 220 -16.39 12.21 -32.69
N PRO A 221 -16.44 13.39 -32.05
CA PRO A 221 -17.63 13.88 -31.37
C PRO A 221 -18.87 13.87 -32.28
N MET A 222 -20.00 13.38 -31.76
CA MET A 222 -21.25 13.22 -32.51
C MET A 222 -22.32 14.28 -32.21
N TYR A 223 -22.00 15.26 -31.36
CA TYR A 223 -22.88 16.35 -30.94
C TYR A 223 -22.30 17.71 -31.35
N PRO A 224 -23.13 18.77 -31.43
CA PRO A 224 -22.64 20.09 -31.79
C PRO A 224 -21.64 20.61 -30.74
N CYS A 225 -20.36 20.61 -31.07
CA CYS A 225 -19.28 20.94 -30.13
C CYS A 225 -18.14 21.76 -30.74
N VAL A 226 -18.22 22.05 -32.04
CA VAL A 226 -17.30 22.94 -32.75
C VAL A 226 -18.02 24.25 -33.02
N GLN A 227 -17.51 25.35 -32.49
CA GLN A 227 -18.01 26.69 -32.76
C GLN A 227 -17.33 27.24 -34.01
N LEU A 228 -18.12 27.54 -35.04
CA LEU A 228 -17.66 28.18 -36.27
C LEU A 228 -17.43 29.69 -36.06
N PRO A 229 -16.71 30.38 -36.97
CA PRO A 229 -16.46 31.82 -36.87
C PRO A 229 -17.74 32.68 -36.88
N ASP A 230 -18.84 32.17 -37.46
CA ASP A 230 -20.17 32.79 -37.47
C ASP A 230 -20.96 32.58 -36.15
N GLY A 231 -20.35 31.91 -35.16
CA GLY A 231 -20.93 31.57 -33.87
C GLY A 231 -21.79 30.30 -33.87
N ARG A 232 -22.03 29.67 -35.03
CA ARG A 232 -22.84 28.46 -35.14
C ARG A 232 -22.10 27.24 -34.57
N MET A 233 -22.83 26.43 -33.81
CA MET A 233 -22.35 25.15 -33.30
C MET A 233 -22.60 24.04 -34.32
N VAL A 234 -21.56 23.30 -34.69
CA VAL A 234 -21.64 22.18 -35.64
C VAL A 234 -21.00 20.91 -35.07
N ARG A 235 -21.43 19.77 -35.60
CA ARG A 235 -20.75 18.49 -35.38
C ARG A 235 -19.51 18.43 -36.26
N PRO A 236 -18.39 17.84 -35.79
CA PRO A 236 -17.21 17.62 -36.62
C PRO A 236 -17.51 16.95 -37.97
N GLY A 237 -18.36 15.91 -37.98
CA GLY A 237 -18.73 15.18 -39.20
C GLY A 237 -19.72 15.90 -40.14
N GLU A 238 -20.25 17.07 -39.76
CA GLU A 238 -21.16 17.89 -40.58
C GLU A 238 -20.47 19.16 -41.11
N ALA A 239 -19.26 19.45 -40.64
CA ALA A 239 -18.52 20.64 -41.05
C ALA A 239 -17.86 20.44 -42.42
N ALA A 240 -17.95 21.48 -43.26
CA ALA A 240 -17.33 21.46 -44.59
C ALA A 240 -15.79 21.40 -44.52
N ALA A 241 -15.18 22.05 -43.52
CA ALA A 241 -13.75 22.02 -43.26
C ALA A 241 -13.46 22.33 -41.79
N ILE A 242 -12.58 21.53 -41.16
CA ILE A 242 -12.02 21.79 -39.83
C ILE A 242 -10.55 21.41 -39.85
N GLY A 243 -9.66 22.40 -39.77
CA GLY A 243 -8.22 22.19 -39.86
C GLY A 243 -7.84 21.38 -41.10
N GLN A 244 -7.05 20.33 -40.91
CA GLN A 244 -6.59 19.42 -41.98
C GLN A 244 -7.31 18.05 -41.95
N MET A 245 -8.45 17.95 -41.27
CA MET A 245 -9.25 16.72 -41.23
C MET A 245 -9.98 16.48 -42.56
N ASP A 246 -10.04 15.23 -43.01
CA ASP A 246 -10.81 14.85 -44.21
C ASP A 246 -12.33 14.90 -43.92
N PRO A 247 -13.10 15.79 -44.57
CA PRO A 247 -14.53 15.94 -44.29
C PRO A 247 -15.37 14.74 -44.73
N SER A 248 -14.94 14.01 -45.77
CA SER A 248 -15.65 12.81 -46.25
C SER A 248 -15.53 11.68 -45.23
N LYS A 249 -14.31 11.43 -44.72
CA LYS A 249 -14.08 10.43 -43.67
C LYS A 249 -14.74 10.82 -42.35
N ALA A 250 -14.76 12.12 -42.00
CA ALA A 250 -15.47 12.61 -40.81
C ALA A 250 -16.99 12.37 -40.92
N ALA A 251 -17.58 12.60 -42.10
CA ALA A 251 -18.99 12.29 -42.36
C ALA A 251 -19.28 10.78 -42.28
N GLN A 252 -18.38 9.92 -42.77
CA GLN A 252 -18.48 8.47 -42.63
C GLN A 252 -18.39 8.01 -41.17
N GLY A 253 -17.52 8.62 -40.37
CA GLY A 253 -17.42 8.38 -38.93
C GLY A 253 -18.70 8.75 -38.19
N LEU A 254 -19.33 9.87 -38.55
CA LEU A 254 -20.64 10.25 -38.02
C LEU A 254 -21.75 9.28 -38.45
N ALA A 255 -21.73 8.81 -39.70
CA ALA A 255 -22.68 7.81 -40.20
C ALA A 255 -22.56 6.49 -39.42
N PHE A 256 -21.34 6.04 -39.12
CA PHE A 256 -21.09 4.88 -38.25
C PHE A 256 -21.72 5.04 -36.85
N GLN A 257 -21.53 6.19 -36.20
CA GLN A 257 -22.13 6.43 -34.88
C GLN A 257 -23.66 6.44 -34.95
N ARG A 258 -24.24 6.98 -36.03
CA ARG A 258 -25.69 6.95 -36.29
C ARG A 258 -26.23 5.54 -36.51
N GLU A 259 -25.46 4.62 -37.07
CA GLU A 259 -25.86 3.21 -37.18
C GLU A 259 -26.07 2.59 -35.79
N ILE A 260 -25.13 2.80 -34.86
CA ILE A 260 -25.27 2.31 -33.48
C ILE A 260 -26.50 2.94 -32.81
N MET A 261 -26.69 4.26 -32.94
CA MET A 261 -27.87 4.93 -32.38
C MET A 261 -29.18 4.37 -32.93
N SER A 262 -29.27 4.24 -34.26
CA SER A 262 -30.47 3.72 -34.92
C SER A 262 -30.75 2.28 -34.52
N ALA A 263 -29.70 1.47 -34.32
CA ALA A 263 -29.84 0.11 -33.84
C ALA A 263 -30.36 0.07 -32.40
N VAL A 264 -29.81 0.88 -31.49
CA VAL A 264 -30.32 1.02 -30.10
C VAL A 264 -31.79 1.44 -30.10
N GLU A 265 -32.16 2.45 -30.88
CA GLU A 265 -33.54 2.94 -30.96
C GLU A 265 -34.50 1.88 -31.54
N SER A 266 -34.05 1.10 -32.51
CA SER A 266 -34.81 -0.02 -33.07
C SER A 266 -34.96 -1.14 -32.05
N ASN A 267 -33.86 -1.53 -31.38
CA ASN A 267 -33.82 -2.57 -30.38
C ASN A 267 -34.69 -2.24 -29.16
N ALA A 268 -34.72 -0.98 -28.72
CA ALA A 268 -35.58 -0.51 -27.63
C ALA A 268 -37.10 -0.67 -27.89
N ARG A 269 -37.51 -0.92 -29.15
CA ARG A 269 -38.91 -1.24 -29.50
C ARG A 269 -39.20 -2.74 -29.49
N ASN A 270 -38.17 -3.57 -29.32
CA ASN A 270 -38.31 -5.02 -29.25
C ASN A 270 -38.50 -5.46 -27.79
N THR A 271 -39.61 -6.16 -27.52
CA THR A 271 -39.92 -6.69 -26.19
C THR A 271 -38.83 -7.63 -25.67
N ASP A 272 -38.24 -8.47 -26.52
CA ASP A 272 -37.16 -9.38 -26.11
C ASP A 272 -35.90 -8.63 -25.70
N TYR A 273 -35.61 -7.48 -26.32
CA TYR A 273 -34.48 -6.64 -25.93
C TYR A 273 -34.73 -5.96 -24.58
N LEU A 274 -35.95 -5.50 -24.33
CA LEU A 274 -36.31 -4.89 -23.04
C LEU A 274 -36.32 -5.91 -21.89
N GLU A 275 -36.76 -7.15 -22.14
CA GLU A 275 -36.85 -8.19 -21.13
C GLU A 275 -35.54 -8.96 -20.92
N ARG A 276 -34.79 -9.22 -22.00
CA ARG A 276 -33.65 -10.16 -22.00
C ARG A 276 -32.36 -9.55 -22.54
N GLY A 277 -32.36 -8.26 -22.88
CA GLY A 277 -31.18 -7.54 -23.31
C GLY A 277 -30.11 -7.45 -22.24
N TYR A 278 -28.97 -6.88 -22.60
CA TYR A 278 -27.81 -6.79 -21.72
C TYR A 278 -27.90 -5.58 -20.79
N HIS A 279 -27.18 -5.64 -19.67
CA HIS A 279 -26.99 -4.51 -18.78
C HIS A 279 -25.68 -3.78 -19.06
N LEU A 280 -25.75 -2.45 -19.19
CA LEU A 280 -24.59 -1.59 -19.42
C LEU A 280 -24.13 -0.96 -18.11
N HIS A 281 -22.84 -1.13 -17.82
CA HIS A 281 -22.17 -0.62 -16.62
C HIS A 281 -21.02 0.30 -17.03
N PRO A 282 -21.28 1.60 -17.24
CA PRO A 282 -20.24 2.54 -17.64
C PRO A 282 -19.38 2.97 -16.44
N VAL A 283 -18.06 2.80 -16.57
CA VAL A 283 -17.05 3.37 -15.68
C VAL A 283 -16.57 4.68 -16.29
N VAL A 284 -16.89 5.77 -15.60
CA VAL A 284 -16.70 7.15 -16.04
C VAL A 284 -15.54 7.77 -15.26
N GLY A 285 -14.44 8.08 -15.95
CA GLY A 285 -13.34 8.81 -15.34
C GLY A 285 -13.66 10.31 -15.17
N THR A 286 -13.15 10.90 -14.09
CA THR A 286 -13.50 12.23 -13.61
C THR A 286 -12.27 12.96 -13.02
N PHE A 287 -12.43 14.27 -12.79
CA PHE A 287 -11.42 15.14 -12.15
C PHE A 287 -10.11 15.36 -12.93
N GLN A 288 -9.98 14.82 -14.13
CA GLN A 288 -8.84 15.10 -15.01
C GLN A 288 -9.21 16.24 -15.98
N PRO A 289 -8.31 17.22 -16.19
CA PRO A 289 -8.47 18.21 -17.26
C PRO A 289 -8.69 17.48 -18.58
N THR A 290 -9.83 17.73 -19.22
CA THR A 290 -10.23 17.01 -20.45
C THR A 290 -10.79 17.96 -21.49
N MET A 291 -10.37 17.81 -22.75
CA MET A 291 -10.92 18.62 -23.85
C MET A 291 -12.41 18.34 -24.04
N GLN A 292 -13.20 19.40 -24.17
CA GLN A 292 -14.67 19.38 -24.13
C GLN A 292 -15.33 20.21 -25.24
N GLY A 293 -14.56 20.99 -25.98
CA GLY A 293 -15.06 21.78 -27.10
C GLY A 293 -13.95 22.15 -28.07
N ALA A 294 -14.32 22.77 -29.18
CA ALA A 294 -13.37 23.42 -30.07
C ALA A 294 -13.96 24.69 -30.70
N ARG A 295 -13.12 25.67 -31.00
CA ARG A 295 -13.50 26.90 -31.70
C ARG A 295 -12.65 27.05 -32.96
N LEU A 296 -13.30 27.18 -34.10
CA LEU A 296 -12.64 27.48 -35.37
C LEU A 296 -12.45 28.99 -35.47
N ASN A 297 -11.20 29.44 -35.60
CA ASN A 297 -10.89 30.86 -35.74
C ASN A 297 -11.01 31.33 -37.21
N ALA A 298 -11.04 32.65 -37.42
CA ALA A 298 -11.19 33.26 -38.74
C ALA A 298 -10.05 32.92 -39.72
N ALA A 299 -8.89 32.49 -39.22
CA ALA A 299 -7.74 32.05 -40.00
C ALA A 299 -7.78 30.55 -40.36
N GLY A 300 -8.83 29.83 -39.96
CA GLY A 300 -9.00 28.39 -40.22
C GLY A 300 -8.26 27.47 -39.23
N GLY A 301 -7.66 28.03 -38.17
CA GLY A 301 -7.07 27.28 -37.06
C GLY A 301 -8.14 26.81 -36.06
N LEU A 302 -7.88 25.67 -35.41
CA LEU A 302 -8.79 25.08 -34.43
C LEU A 302 -8.22 25.23 -33.01
N ASP A 303 -8.91 26.01 -32.18
CA ASP A 303 -8.59 26.19 -30.77
C ASP A 303 -9.33 25.13 -29.96
N MET A 304 -8.60 24.22 -29.30
CA MET A 304 -9.20 23.20 -28.44
C MET A 304 -9.57 23.81 -27.09
N LEU A 305 -10.77 23.50 -26.60
CA LEU A 305 -11.30 24.01 -25.35
C LEU A 305 -11.30 22.90 -24.29
N TRP A 306 -10.87 23.25 -23.08
CA TRP A 306 -10.94 22.39 -21.88
C TRP A 306 -12.28 22.51 -21.14
N SER A 307 -13.19 23.33 -21.66
CA SER A 307 -14.58 23.48 -21.25
C SER A 307 -15.48 23.29 -22.48
N GLU A 308 -16.79 23.18 -22.26
CA GLU A 308 -17.77 23.38 -23.33
C GLU A 308 -17.65 24.81 -23.90
N PRO A 309 -18.10 25.04 -25.16
CA PRO A 309 -18.03 26.35 -25.80
C PRO A 309 -18.78 27.48 -25.08
N ASP A 310 -19.71 27.15 -24.19
CA ASP A 310 -20.42 28.09 -23.31
C ASP A 310 -19.66 28.41 -22.01
N GLY A 311 -18.52 27.74 -21.77
CA GLY A 311 -17.66 27.92 -20.60
C GLY A 311 -17.88 26.90 -19.47
N ALA A 312 -18.85 25.99 -19.57
CA ALA A 312 -19.06 24.97 -18.55
C ALA A 312 -17.95 23.89 -18.59
N ASP A 313 -17.36 23.58 -17.44
CA ASP A 313 -16.38 22.50 -17.33
C ASP A 313 -16.97 21.33 -16.53
N HIS A 314 -17.08 20.17 -17.19
CA HIS A 314 -17.55 18.93 -16.60
C HIS A 314 -16.44 17.90 -16.34
N GLY A 315 -15.20 18.24 -16.68
CA GLY A 315 -14.02 17.40 -16.60
C GLY A 315 -14.12 16.10 -17.41
N GLY A 316 -13.25 15.15 -17.07
CA GLY A 316 -13.24 13.82 -17.65
C GLY A 316 -12.08 13.01 -17.12
N ASP A 317 -11.57 12.09 -17.93
CA ASP A 317 -10.47 11.18 -17.59
C ASP A 317 -9.11 11.58 -18.23
N GLY A 318 -9.03 12.76 -18.84
CA GLY A 318 -7.85 13.27 -19.54
C GLY A 318 -7.92 13.07 -21.06
N THR A 319 -8.82 12.20 -21.53
CA THR A 319 -9.01 11.88 -22.95
C THR A 319 -10.48 11.97 -23.38
N VAL A 320 -11.38 11.44 -22.56
CA VAL A 320 -12.81 11.32 -22.82
C VAL A 320 -13.55 12.21 -21.80
N PRO A 321 -14.31 13.21 -22.29
CA PRO A 321 -15.06 14.08 -21.40
C PRO A 321 -16.20 13.29 -20.75
N ARG A 322 -16.59 13.69 -19.53
CA ARG A 322 -17.59 12.97 -18.73
C ARG A 322 -18.90 12.73 -19.48
N VAL A 323 -19.35 13.71 -20.27
CA VAL A 323 -20.56 13.63 -21.09
C VAL A 323 -20.50 12.56 -22.18
N SER A 324 -19.29 12.24 -22.67
CA SER A 324 -19.06 11.24 -23.71
C SER A 324 -18.84 9.84 -23.15
N ALA A 325 -18.31 9.74 -21.93
CA ALA A 325 -18.19 8.47 -21.22
C ALA A 325 -19.55 7.85 -20.84
N LEU A 326 -20.63 8.64 -20.92
CA LEU A 326 -22.01 8.20 -20.68
C LEU A 326 -22.76 7.91 -21.99
N PRO A 327 -23.29 6.69 -22.17
CA PRO A 327 -24.10 6.32 -23.33
C PRO A 327 -25.43 7.09 -23.36
N LEU A 328 -26.04 7.19 -24.54
CA LEU A 328 -27.21 8.06 -24.80
C LEU A 328 -28.48 7.62 -24.08
N GLU A 329 -28.63 6.31 -23.87
CA GLU A 329 -29.75 5.65 -23.24
C GLU A 329 -29.66 5.64 -21.70
N GLU A 330 -28.46 5.75 -21.12
CA GLU A 330 -28.26 5.74 -19.67
C GLU A 330 -28.36 7.17 -19.09
N ARG A 331 -29.39 7.92 -19.52
CA ARG A 331 -29.59 9.34 -19.16
C ARG A 331 -29.72 9.57 -17.66
N HIS A 332 -30.22 8.56 -16.95
CA HIS A 332 -30.44 8.58 -15.51
C HIS A 332 -29.21 8.11 -14.72
N GLN A 333 -28.13 7.70 -15.39
CA GLN A 333 -26.84 7.34 -14.79
C GLN A 333 -26.93 6.27 -13.69
N VAL A 334 -27.94 5.40 -13.76
CA VAL A 334 -28.30 4.51 -12.64
C VAL A 334 -27.20 3.49 -12.38
N ARG A 335 -26.53 3.03 -13.44
CA ARG A 335 -25.48 2.01 -13.36
C ARG A 335 -24.07 2.55 -13.56
N ALA A 336 -23.91 3.88 -13.56
CA ALA A 336 -22.62 4.50 -13.77
C ALA A 336 -21.75 4.43 -12.50
N MET A 337 -20.49 4.04 -12.66
CA MET A 337 -19.46 4.11 -11.65
C MET A 337 -18.51 5.25 -11.99
N TYR A 338 -18.11 6.04 -11.00
CA TYR A 338 -17.20 7.17 -11.18
C TYR A 338 -15.84 6.87 -10.58
N SER A 339 -14.77 7.16 -11.32
CA SER A 339 -13.39 7.04 -10.85
C SER A 339 -12.63 8.35 -11.10
N PRO A 340 -11.84 8.85 -10.13
CA PRO A 340 -10.96 10.01 -10.34
C PRO A 340 -9.65 9.63 -11.06
N THR A 341 -9.62 8.51 -11.79
CA THR A 341 -8.42 7.97 -12.45
C THR A 341 -8.31 8.41 -13.91
N ALA A 342 -7.08 8.60 -14.37
CA ALA A 342 -6.77 8.96 -15.76
C ALA A 342 -7.08 7.81 -16.74
N HIS A 343 -7.46 8.15 -17.97
CA HIS A 343 -7.90 7.24 -19.03
C HIS A 343 -7.03 5.99 -19.15
N ALA A 344 -5.71 6.20 -19.20
CA ALA A 344 -4.71 5.17 -19.42
C ALA A 344 -4.64 4.07 -18.35
N SER A 345 -5.18 4.33 -17.17
CA SER A 345 -5.07 3.49 -15.98
C SER A 345 -6.43 3.05 -15.42
N LEU A 346 -7.54 3.48 -16.04
CA LEU A 346 -8.90 3.14 -15.57
C LEU A 346 -9.10 1.62 -15.45
N GLN A 347 -8.60 0.86 -16.43
CA GLN A 347 -8.70 -0.60 -16.45
C GLN A 347 -7.97 -1.28 -15.29
N ASN A 348 -6.99 -0.61 -14.67
CA ASN A 348 -6.18 -1.15 -13.59
C ASN A 348 -6.49 -0.54 -12.21
N ALA A 349 -7.35 0.48 -12.17
CA ALA A 349 -7.71 1.17 -10.94
C ALA A 349 -8.41 0.20 -9.98
N PHE A 350 -8.03 0.24 -8.70
CA PHE A 350 -8.52 -0.71 -7.72
C PHE A 350 -10.04 -0.64 -7.57
N GLU A 351 -10.59 0.57 -7.48
CA GLU A 351 -12.03 0.81 -7.35
C GLU A 351 -12.81 0.34 -8.58
N VAL A 352 -12.21 0.42 -9.77
CA VAL A 352 -12.80 -0.05 -11.02
C VAL A 352 -12.81 -1.57 -11.06
N LEU A 353 -11.70 -2.21 -10.69
CA LEU A 353 -11.60 -3.67 -10.63
C LEU A 353 -12.53 -4.26 -9.56
N ALA A 354 -12.65 -3.63 -8.40
CA ALA A 354 -13.61 -4.02 -7.37
C ALA A 354 -15.07 -3.87 -7.87
N HIS A 355 -15.37 -2.82 -8.62
CA HIS A 355 -16.68 -2.65 -9.24
C HIS A 355 -16.97 -3.74 -10.28
N VAL A 356 -16.02 -4.04 -11.17
CA VAL A 356 -16.13 -5.11 -12.17
C VAL A 356 -16.38 -6.46 -11.49
N GLU A 357 -15.64 -6.77 -10.43
CA GLU A 357 -15.81 -7.99 -9.63
C GLU A 357 -17.24 -8.07 -9.04
N GLY A 358 -17.72 -6.98 -8.44
CA GLY A 358 -19.06 -6.90 -7.87
C GLY A 358 -20.17 -7.03 -8.92
N VAL A 359 -20.00 -6.39 -10.09
CA VAL A 359 -20.96 -6.50 -11.21
C VAL A 359 -21.03 -7.95 -11.71
N ILE A 360 -19.89 -8.59 -11.94
CA ILE A 360 -19.83 -9.96 -12.49
C ILE A 360 -20.36 -10.98 -11.49
N THR A 361 -19.91 -10.94 -10.23
CA THR A 361 -20.40 -11.85 -9.18
C THR A 361 -21.87 -11.61 -8.85
N GLY A 362 -22.33 -10.35 -8.90
CA GLY A 362 -23.72 -9.96 -8.71
C GLY A 362 -24.68 -10.60 -9.71
N GLN A 363 -24.24 -10.81 -10.97
CA GLN A 363 -25.05 -11.51 -11.99
C GLN A 363 -25.39 -12.96 -11.62
N HIS A 364 -24.61 -13.57 -10.72
CA HIS A 364 -24.78 -14.97 -10.30
C HIS A 364 -25.40 -15.11 -8.91
N LEU A 365 -25.77 -13.99 -8.27
CA LEU A 365 -26.57 -14.04 -7.06
C LEU A 365 -27.97 -14.51 -7.42
N GLN A 366 -28.34 -15.70 -6.93
CA GLN A 366 -29.72 -16.18 -6.98
C GLN A 366 -30.55 -15.35 -6.00
N LEU A 367 -30.89 -14.12 -6.35
CA LEU A 367 -31.72 -13.26 -5.51
C LEU A 367 -33.15 -13.80 -5.39
N ASP A 368 -33.59 -14.57 -6.39
CA ASP A 368 -34.88 -15.24 -6.37
C ASP A 368 -34.97 -16.34 -5.31
N LYS A 369 -33.85 -16.92 -4.83
CA LYS A 369 -33.90 -17.80 -3.64
C LYS A 369 -34.32 -17.06 -2.35
N TYR A 370 -34.29 -15.73 -2.39
CA TYR A 370 -34.77 -14.84 -1.35
C TYR A 370 -36.13 -14.19 -1.70
N ARG A 371 -36.69 -14.45 -2.90
CA ARG A 371 -38.07 -14.08 -3.30
C ARG A 371 -39.02 -15.30 -3.29
N ASP A 372 -38.54 -16.47 -3.69
CA ASP A 372 -39.22 -17.75 -3.70
C ASP A 372 -38.87 -18.58 -2.45
N SER A 373 -39.55 -18.30 -1.36
CA SER A 373 -39.94 -19.36 -0.41
C SER A 373 -41.34 -19.11 0.12
N LEU A 374 -42.29 -18.90 -0.79
CA LEU A 374 -43.67 -19.30 -0.53
C LEU A 374 -43.90 -20.66 -1.18
N PHE A 375 -43.42 -21.70 -0.47
CA PHE A 375 -43.75 -23.14 -0.58
C PHE A 375 -42.92 -23.96 -1.59
N GLY A 376 -42.18 -25.03 -1.23
CA GLY A 376 -42.28 -25.91 -0.06
C GLY A 376 -42.20 -25.22 1.31
N PRO A 377 -43.02 -25.67 2.28
CA PRO A 377 -43.60 -24.80 3.30
C PRO A 377 -42.58 -23.99 4.06
N ALA A 378 -42.86 -22.69 4.14
CA ALA A 378 -42.09 -21.73 4.91
C ALA A 378 -41.73 -22.33 6.27
N PRO A 379 -40.47 -22.18 6.72
CA PRO A 379 -40.07 -22.69 8.02
C PRO A 379 -41.02 -22.11 9.08
N ARG A 380 -41.56 -23.00 9.91
CA ARG A 380 -42.64 -22.66 10.84
C ARG A 380 -42.02 -21.91 11.99
N MET A 381 -42.28 -20.62 12.04
CA MET A 381 -41.79 -19.73 13.08
C MET A 381 -42.67 -19.89 14.31
N LEU A 382 -42.06 -19.82 15.48
CA LEU A 382 -42.76 -19.93 16.75
C LEU A 382 -42.81 -18.55 17.42
N SER A 383 -44.01 -18.10 17.77
CA SER A 383 -44.19 -16.98 18.69
C SER A 383 -44.34 -17.55 20.08
N LEU A 384 -43.34 -17.35 20.93
CA LEU A 384 -43.35 -17.73 22.34
C LEU A 384 -43.88 -16.55 23.15
N ARG A 385 -44.88 -16.82 23.99
CA ARG A 385 -45.38 -15.86 24.98
C ARG A 385 -45.25 -16.51 26.36
N MET A 386 -44.50 -15.88 27.22
CA MET A 386 -44.38 -16.22 28.63
C MET A 386 -44.18 -14.97 29.47
N GLU A 387 -44.23 -15.12 30.79
CA GLU A 387 -43.92 -14.03 31.72
C GLU A 387 -42.42 -14.08 32.08
N ASP A 388 -41.83 -12.93 32.37
CA ASP A 388 -40.39 -12.80 32.61
C ASP A 388 -39.98 -13.30 34.01
N ALA A 389 -40.96 -13.57 34.88
CA ALA A 389 -40.74 -13.93 36.28
C ALA A 389 -41.85 -14.87 36.83
N PHE A 390 -41.47 -15.87 37.63
CA PHE A 390 -42.39 -16.78 38.33
C PHE A 390 -41.98 -17.01 39.79
N GLY A 391 -42.92 -17.40 40.65
CA GLY A 391 -42.61 -17.86 42.02
C GLY A 391 -42.02 -19.28 42.06
N HIS A 392 -41.18 -19.59 43.06
CA HIS A 392 -40.61 -20.94 43.26
C HIS A 392 -41.65 -22.05 43.51
N ASP A 393 -42.86 -21.67 43.92
CA ASP A 393 -44.03 -22.50 44.15
C ASP A 393 -45.01 -22.48 42.96
N GLU A 394 -44.72 -21.68 41.94
CA GLU A 394 -45.57 -21.47 40.78
C GLU A 394 -45.15 -22.36 39.60
N PRO A 395 -46.08 -23.06 38.94
CA PRO A 395 -45.77 -23.77 37.72
C PRO A 395 -45.47 -22.78 36.58
N VAL A 396 -44.60 -23.16 35.65
CA VAL A 396 -44.16 -22.28 34.56
C VAL A 396 -44.90 -22.66 33.27
N PRO A 397 -45.97 -21.94 32.88
CA PRO A 397 -46.65 -22.17 31.62
C PRO A 397 -45.82 -21.66 30.44
N VAL A 398 -45.72 -22.50 29.41
CA VAL A 398 -45.08 -22.16 28.14
C VAL A 398 -46.13 -22.26 27.05
N ARG A 399 -46.44 -21.11 26.44
CA ARG A 399 -47.44 -21.00 25.39
C ARG A 399 -46.80 -20.52 24.11
N VAL A 400 -46.95 -21.31 23.05
CA VAL A 400 -46.32 -21.05 21.75
C VAL A 400 -47.35 -21.13 20.65
N ARG A 401 -47.38 -20.14 19.77
CA ARG A 401 -48.19 -20.21 18.55
C ARG A 401 -47.28 -20.40 17.33
N PRO A 402 -47.40 -21.53 16.61
CA PRO A 402 -46.68 -21.71 15.36
C PRO A 402 -47.32 -20.86 14.25
N SER A 403 -46.51 -20.41 13.30
CA SER A 403 -46.99 -19.70 12.11
C SER A 403 -47.82 -20.58 11.17
N ALA A 404 -47.71 -21.92 11.28
CA ALA A 404 -48.52 -22.89 10.54
C ALA A 404 -48.62 -24.27 11.23
N GLU A 405 -49.72 -25.00 11.01
CA GLU A 405 -50.05 -26.31 11.62
C GLU A 405 -50.13 -27.44 10.56
N PRO A 406 -49.99 -28.73 10.94
CA PRO A 406 -49.71 -29.28 12.28
C PRO A 406 -48.22 -29.31 12.63
N VAL A 407 -47.82 -28.95 13.84
CA VAL A 407 -46.45 -29.13 14.35
C VAL A 407 -46.44 -29.92 15.66
N ALA A 408 -45.42 -30.75 15.86
CA ALA A 408 -45.12 -31.34 17.16
C ALA A 408 -44.02 -30.53 17.84
N LEU A 409 -44.33 -29.91 18.97
CA LEU A 409 -43.42 -28.99 19.66
C LEU A 409 -43.08 -29.51 21.06
N ARG A 410 -41.83 -29.28 21.46
CA ARG A 410 -41.32 -29.63 22.79
C ARG A 410 -40.50 -28.47 23.34
N ALA A 411 -40.80 -28.08 24.57
CA ALA A 411 -40.06 -27.06 25.29
C ALA A 411 -38.91 -27.70 26.08
N TYR A 412 -37.79 -26.99 26.15
CA TYR A 412 -36.60 -27.35 26.91
C TYR A 412 -36.22 -26.15 27.76
N VAL A 413 -36.20 -26.30 29.08
CA VAL A 413 -35.81 -25.24 30.02
C VAL A 413 -34.48 -25.63 30.64
N SER A 414 -33.47 -24.75 30.63
CA SER A 414 -32.20 -24.98 31.30
C SER A 414 -31.84 -23.85 32.27
N HIS A 415 -31.33 -24.20 33.45
CA HIS A 415 -30.83 -23.22 34.40
C HIS A 415 -29.52 -22.60 33.87
N VAL A 416 -29.45 -21.27 33.80
CA VAL A 416 -28.37 -20.54 33.10
C VAL A 416 -27.00 -20.76 33.75
N LYS A 417 -26.94 -20.95 35.07
CA LYS A 417 -25.68 -21.16 35.80
C LYS A 417 -25.29 -22.63 35.95
N THR A 418 -26.25 -23.51 36.26
CA THR A 418 -25.95 -24.92 36.59
C THR A 418 -26.11 -25.86 35.40
N GLY A 419 -26.80 -25.44 34.34
CA GLY A 419 -27.04 -26.25 33.14
C GLY A 419 -28.09 -27.35 33.30
N GLU A 420 -28.70 -27.49 34.49
CA GLU A 420 -29.77 -28.46 34.73
C GLU A 420 -30.95 -28.22 33.78
N SER A 421 -31.47 -29.28 33.15
CA SER A 421 -32.44 -29.17 32.07
C SER A 421 -33.72 -29.98 32.30
N PHE A 422 -34.85 -29.36 31.98
CA PHE A 422 -36.19 -29.94 32.04
C PHE A 422 -36.82 -29.92 30.64
N THR A 423 -37.70 -30.86 30.33
CA THR A 423 -38.39 -30.89 29.03
C THR A 423 -39.87 -31.23 29.16
N GLU A 424 -40.71 -30.56 28.38
CA GLU A 424 -42.15 -30.79 28.37
C GLU A 424 -42.69 -30.76 26.93
N ALA A 425 -43.56 -31.71 26.58
CA ALA A 425 -44.23 -31.72 25.28
C ALA A 425 -45.37 -30.70 25.28
N LEU A 426 -45.52 -29.93 24.20
CA LEU A 426 -46.59 -28.95 24.10
C LEU A 426 -47.80 -29.56 23.39
N VAL A 427 -48.99 -29.33 23.92
CA VAL A 427 -50.26 -29.84 23.40
C VAL A 427 -51.04 -28.69 22.78
N ARG A 428 -51.58 -28.92 21.59
CA ARG A 428 -52.39 -27.93 20.88
C ARG A 428 -53.73 -27.70 21.59
N GLY A 429 -53.95 -26.47 22.05
CA GLY A 429 -55.19 -25.98 22.62
C GLY A 429 -56.24 -25.58 21.56
N PRO A 430 -57.48 -25.32 21.99
CA PRO A 430 -58.61 -25.04 21.10
C PRO A 430 -58.49 -23.72 20.31
N ASP A 431 -57.71 -22.76 20.80
CA ASP A 431 -57.43 -21.48 20.12
C ASP A 431 -56.19 -21.50 19.22
N GLY A 432 -55.68 -22.72 18.96
CA GLY A 432 -54.54 -22.96 18.07
C GLY A 432 -53.18 -22.61 18.66
N ALA A 433 -53.06 -22.24 19.93
CA ALA A 433 -51.78 -22.19 20.62
C ALA A 433 -51.39 -23.58 21.17
N HIS A 434 -50.10 -23.87 21.20
CA HIS A 434 -49.52 -25.05 21.84
C HIS A 434 -49.08 -24.69 23.25
N GLU A 435 -49.56 -25.43 24.24
CA GLU A 435 -49.34 -25.16 25.65
C GLU A 435 -48.75 -26.37 26.36
N GLY A 436 -47.83 -26.10 27.27
CA GLY A 436 -47.28 -27.08 28.21
C GLY A 436 -46.93 -26.34 29.49
N THR A 437 -46.86 -27.06 30.60
CA THR A 437 -46.60 -26.44 31.90
C THR A 437 -45.52 -27.23 32.61
N PHE A 438 -44.41 -26.58 32.90
CA PHE A 438 -43.38 -27.16 33.75
C PHE A 438 -43.84 -27.10 35.20
N ARG A 439 -43.53 -28.14 35.98
CA ARG A 439 -43.70 -28.11 37.44
C ARG A 439 -42.84 -26.98 38.03
N PRO A 440 -43.18 -26.47 39.24
CA PRO A 440 -42.41 -25.41 39.88
C PRO A 440 -40.92 -25.71 39.87
N LEU A 441 -40.14 -24.76 39.35
CA LEU A 441 -38.69 -24.88 39.20
C LEU A 441 -37.99 -24.25 40.40
N PRO A 442 -36.77 -24.70 40.76
CA PRO A 442 -35.98 -24.03 41.80
C PRO A 442 -35.74 -22.53 41.49
N PRO A 443 -35.44 -21.69 42.49
CA PRO A 443 -35.11 -20.29 42.25
C PRO A 443 -33.83 -20.14 41.43
N GLY A 444 -33.85 -19.26 40.44
CA GLY A 444 -32.72 -19.06 39.53
C GLY A 444 -33.10 -18.40 38.21
N LEU A 445 -32.11 -18.18 37.35
CA LEU A 445 -32.32 -17.65 36.01
C LEU A 445 -32.34 -18.82 35.02
N TYR A 446 -33.38 -18.90 34.20
CA TYR A 446 -33.63 -20.01 33.29
C TYR A 446 -33.73 -19.52 31.86
N ARG A 447 -33.34 -20.39 30.92
CA ARG A 447 -33.51 -20.20 29.48
C ARG A 447 -34.45 -21.28 28.97
N VAL A 448 -35.56 -20.88 28.35
CA VAL A 448 -36.47 -21.81 27.68
C VAL A 448 -36.20 -21.77 26.18
N SER A 449 -36.20 -22.93 25.54
CA SER A 449 -36.10 -23.08 24.09
C SER A 449 -37.16 -24.07 23.62
N VAL A 450 -38.03 -23.65 22.71
CA VAL A 450 -39.07 -24.51 22.13
C VAL A 450 -38.64 -24.93 20.74
N LYS A 451 -38.64 -26.25 20.50
CA LYS A 451 -38.14 -26.85 19.27
C LYS A 451 -39.16 -27.84 18.70
N GLY A 452 -39.08 -28.10 17.40
CA GLY A 452 -39.89 -29.07 16.67
C GLY A 452 -39.08 -29.86 15.65
N GLY A 453 -39.74 -30.40 14.63
CA GLY A 453 -39.09 -31.04 13.48
C GLY A 453 -38.12 -30.11 12.71
N PRO A 454 -37.35 -30.64 11.74
CA PRO A 454 -36.33 -29.90 10.99
C PRO A 454 -36.86 -28.64 10.25
N GLU A 455 -38.17 -28.53 10.07
CA GLU A 455 -38.90 -27.42 9.48
C GLU A 455 -39.32 -26.30 10.47
N VAL A 456 -39.12 -26.48 11.78
CA VAL A 456 -39.50 -25.52 12.82
C VAL A 456 -38.27 -24.73 13.27
N ILE A 457 -38.31 -23.41 13.13
CA ILE A 457 -37.26 -22.55 13.68
C ILE A 457 -37.46 -22.45 15.20
N PRO A 458 -36.48 -22.85 16.02
CA PRO A 458 -36.63 -22.83 17.46
C PRO A 458 -36.69 -21.40 17.98
N VAL A 459 -37.54 -21.16 18.97
CA VAL A 459 -37.65 -19.88 19.68
C VAL A 459 -37.12 -20.05 21.10
N THR A 460 -36.42 -19.04 21.60
CA THR A 460 -35.76 -19.07 22.91
C THR A 460 -36.05 -17.79 23.66
N ASP A 461 -36.26 -17.90 24.96
CA ASP A 461 -36.46 -16.76 25.87
C ASP A 461 -35.81 -17.03 27.24
N VAL A 462 -35.75 -16.02 28.09
CA VAL A 462 -35.17 -16.09 29.44
C VAL A 462 -36.17 -15.58 30.47
N PHE A 463 -36.23 -16.26 31.62
CA PHE A 463 -37.10 -15.87 32.73
C PHE A 463 -36.43 -16.20 34.06
N ALA A 464 -36.86 -15.52 35.13
CA ALA A 464 -36.35 -15.74 36.47
C ALA A 464 -37.40 -16.42 37.35
N VAL A 465 -36.96 -17.30 38.26
CA VAL A 465 -37.80 -17.89 39.31
C VAL A 465 -37.35 -17.36 40.66
N PHE A 466 -38.26 -16.72 41.40
CA PHE A 466 -37.97 -16.03 42.66
C PHE A 466 -38.57 -16.78 43.86
N HIS A 467 -37.87 -16.78 45.00
CA HIS A 467 -38.30 -17.46 46.24
C HIS A 467 -39.37 -16.67 47.05
N ARG A 468 -40.17 -15.83 46.38
CA ARG A 468 -41.01 -14.72 46.88
C ARG A 468 -40.25 -13.45 47.31
N ALA A 469 -40.81 -12.36 46.80
CA ALA A 469 -40.72 -10.94 47.14
C ALA A 469 -39.34 -10.28 47.25
N GLY A 470 -38.82 -9.84 46.09
CA GLY A 470 -38.49 -8.41 45.94
C GLY A 470 -37.04 -7.94 45.97
N GLU A 471 -36.03 -8.82 46.01
CA GLU A 471 -34.64 -8.36 46.06
C GLU A 471 -33.82 -8.85 44.84
N LEU A 472 -33.45 -7.91 43.98
CA LEU A 472 -32.27 -7.99 43.11
C LEU A 472 -31.10 -7.34 43.89
N PRO A 473 -29.91 -7.94 43.98
CA PRO A 473 -28.78 -7.31 44.65
C PRO A 473 -28.22 -6.15 43.83
N ASP A 474 -28.08 -5.03 44.54
CA ASP A 474 -27.52 -3.74 44.15
C ASP A 474 -26.10 -3.81 43.57
N ASP A 475 -25.74 -2.80 42.77
CA ASP A 475 -24.47 -2.10 42.95
C ASP A 475 -24.63 -0.62 42.57
N GLU A 476 -24.46 0.22 43.60
CA GLU A 476 -24.64 1.66 43.69
C GLU A 476 -23.55 2.47 42.96
N GLU A 477 -23.91 3.61 42.35
CA GLU A 477 -23.01 4.79 42.25
C GLU A 477 -23.17 5.65 43.52
N PRO A 478 -22.13 6.40 43.97
CA PRO A 478 -22.26 7.87 43.90
C PRO A 478 -20.97 8.73 43.81
N ARG A 479 -21.11 9.81 43.01
CA ARG A 479 -20.89 11.26 43.27
C ARG A 479 -19.50 11.94 43.16
N GLU A 480 -19.57 13.04 42.39
CA GLU A 480 -18.68 14.20 42.32
C GLU A 480 -18.57 14.98 43.65
N PHE A 481 -17.41 15.64 43.84
CA PHE A 481 -17.28 16.82 44.70
C PHE A 481 -16.36 17.87 44.05
N SER A 482 -16.79 19.13 44.11
CA SER A 482 -16.14 20.34 43.59
C SER A 482 -15.30 21.04 44.68
N VAL A 483 -14.31 21.87 44.31
CA VAL A 483 -14.00 23.22 44.86
C VAL A 483 -12.89 23.89 44.01
N SER A 484 -13.06 25.19 43.73
CA SER A 484 -12.19 26.11 42.96
C SER A 484 -11.22 26.92 43.88
N PRO A 485 -10.66 28.09 43.48
CA PRO A 485 -9.25 28.25 43.12
C PRO A 485 -8.46 29.29 43.97
N GLY A 486 -7.14 29.34 43.79
CA GLY A 486 -6.29 30.46 44.23
C GLY A 486 -4.82 30.06 44.09
N GLY A 487 -3.86 30.88 43.68
CA GLY A 487 -3.75 32.29 43.34
C GLY A 487 -2.25 32.55 43.13
N VAL A 488 -1.90 33.31 42.09
CA VAL A 488 -0.51 33.70 41.71
C VAL A 488 0.09 34.69 42.74
N PRO A 489 1.43 34.92 42.83
CA PRO A 489 2.11 35.89 41.95
C PRO A 489 3.61 35.60 41.61
N ALA A 490 4.10 36.30 40.58
CA ALA A 490 5.47 36.40 40.06
C ALA A 490 6.46 37.19 40.97
N PRO A 491 7.78 37.35 40.66
CA PRO A 491 8.23 38.39 39.71
C PRO A 491 9.56 38.18 38.91
N GLU A 492 9.56 38.75 37.70
CA GLU A 492 10.54 39.62 36.98
C GLU A 492 12.09 39.55 37.14
N TRP A 493 12.72 39.24 36.00
CA TRP A 493 13.74 39.94 35.17
C TRP A 493 14.94 40.73 35.74
N ARG A 494 16.13 40.46 35.15
CA ARG A 494 17.16 41.39 34.57
C ARG A 494 18.39 40.58 34.09
N SER A 495 18.68 40.40 32.79
CA SER A 495 19.34 41.27 31.79
C SER A 495 20.87 41.42 31.94
N ALA A 496 21.64 40.95 30.94
CA ALA A 496 22.82 41.62 30.37
C ALA A 496 23.35 40.90 29.10
N GLU A 497 23.46 41.62 27.99
CA GLU A 497 24.15 41.25 26.75
C GLU A 497 25.64 41.75 26.74
N PRO A 498 26.37 41.86 25.60
CA PRO A 498 27.65 41.17 25.30
C PRO A 498 28.76 42.26 25.07
N PRO A 499 29.68 42.28 24.07
CA PRO A 499 30.34 41.28 23.21
C PRO A 499 31.88 41.53 23.09
N SER A 500 32.50 41.00 22.01
CA SER A 500 33.77 41.37 21.35
C SER A 500 35.02 40.55 21.74
N GLY A 501 35.92 40.16 20.84
CA GLY A 501 36.04 40.39 19.40
C GLY A 501 37.33 39.73 18.85
N ASN A 502 37.24 39.32 17.58
CA ASN A 502 38.22 39.14 16.51
C ASN A 502 39.65 38.54 16.69
N VAL A 503 39.79 37.38 16.04
CA VAL A 503 40.68 37.02 14.89
C VAL A 503 42.20 37.30 14.97
N SER A 504 42.98 36.23 14.81
CA SER A 504 44.05 36.18 13.80
C SER A 504 44.41 34.74 13.42
N LEU A 505 44.46 34.48 12.11
CA LEU A 505 44.97 33.27 11.46
C LEU A 505 46.50 33.24 11.51
N GLU A 506 47.10 32.08 11.81
CA GLU A 506 48.31 31.59 11.14
C GLU A 506 48.59 30.09 11.42
N HIS A 507 48.72 29.34 10.33
CA HIS A 507 49.50 28.12 10.08
C HIS A 507 49.65 26.97 11.12
N ALA A 508 49.13 25.82 10.70
CA ALA A 508 49.74 24.48 10.61
C ALA A 508 50.63 23.92 11.76
N ALA A 509 50.33 22.66 12.09
CA ALA A 509 51.13 21.69 12.85
C ALA A 509 51.07 21.78 14.39
N LYS A 510 50.03 21.13 14.95
CA LYS A 510 50.07 20.20 16.09
C LYS A 510 48.62 19.96 16.55
N LEU A 511 48.02 18.85 16.13
CA LEU A 511 46.84 18.33 16.82
C LEU A 511 47.30 17.88 18.21
N THR A 512 47.22 18.79 19.18
CA THR A 512 47.12 18.44 20.58
C THR A 512 45.88 17.56 20.71
N VAL A 513 46.09 16.27 20.95
CA VAL A 513 45.02 15.29 21.13
C VAL A 513 44.16 15.76 22.31
N LYS A 514 42.99 16.30 21.98
CA LYS A 514 41.93 16.58 22.96
C LYS A 514 41.51 15.21 23.49
N ASP A 515 41.60 15.01 24.79
CA ASP A 515 41.21 13.75 25.42
C ASP A 515 39.79 13.38 24.98
N GLU A 516 39.59 12.20 24.40
CA GLU A 516 38.31 11.74 23.85
C GLU A 516 37.21 11.62 24.93
N GLY A 517 37.58 11.69 26.21
CA GLY A 517 36.62 11.76 27.32
C GLY A 517 35.77 10.49 27.46
N GLN A 518 34.52 10.64 27.90
CA GLN A 518 33.57 9.52 28.12
C GLN A 518 32.59 9.32 26.95
N THR A 519 32.77 10.08 25.87
CA THR A 519 31.95 9.98 24.66
C THR A 519 32.86 10.15 23.45
N ILE A 520 33.09 9.06 22.73
CA ILE A 520 34.01 9.03 21.59
C ILE A 520 33.25 8.87 20.28
N THR A 521 33.82 9.38 19.20
CA THR A 521 33.34 9.17 17.84
C THR A 521 34.49 8.59 17.02
N ARG A 522 34.26 7.44 16.38
CA ARG A 522 35.21 6.75 15.50
C ARG A 522 34.62 6.50 14.12
N TYR A 523 35.45 6.46 13.10
CA TYR A 523 35.02 6.39 11.71
C TYR A 523 35.38 5.03 11.10
N PRO A 524 34.39 4.21 10.71
CA PRO A 524 34.65 2.96 10.02
C PRO A 524 35.43 3.14 8.71
N SER A 525 36.44 2.31 8.49
CA SER A 525 37.07 2.13 7.18
C SER A 525 37.07 0.64 6.79
N VAL A 526 36.86 0.35 5.51
CA VAL A 526 36.97 -1.00 4.95
C VAL A 526 37.85 -0.94 3.70
N GLU A 527 39.02 -1.56 3.77
CA GLU A 527 40.05 -1.48 2.74
C GLU A 527 40.45 -2.87 2.22
N PRO A 528 40.31 -3.15 0.91
CA PRO A 528 40.87 -4.34 0.31
C PRO A 528 42.40 -4.23 0.26
N LEU A 529 43.12 -5.21 0.84
CA LEU A 529 44.59 -5.18 0.85
C LEU A 529 45.21 -5.58 -0.50
N ILE A 530 44.42 -6.18 -1.39
CA ILE A 530 44.80 -6.57 -2.75
C ILE A 530 43.61 -6.36 -3.70
N PRO A 531 43.82 -6.25 -5.04
CA PRO A 531 42.72 -6.16 -5.99
C PRO A 531 41.79 -7.38 -5.93
N ALA A 532 40.47 -7.14 -6.03
CA ALA A 532 39.48 -8.20 -6.04
C ALA A 532 39.47 -8.91 -7.40
N ARG A 533 39.63 -10.24 -7.41
CA ARG A 533 39.58 -11.08 -8.61
C ARG A 533 38.69 -12.29 -8.39
N PRO A 534 37.93 -12.76 -9.39
CA PRO A 534 37.06 -13.93 -9.23
C PRO A 534 37.85 -15.18 -8.81
N GLY A 535 37.35 -15.89 -7.80
CA GLY A 535 37.98 -17.10 -7.25
C GLY A 535 39.16 -16.85 -6.30
N GLN A 536 39.58 -15.60 -6.09
CA GLN A 536 40.73 -15.27 -5.23
C GLN A 536 40.31 -14.98 -3.78
N ALA A 537 41.16 -15.31 -2.82
CA ALA A 537 41.03 -14.84 -1.44
C ALA A 537 41.33 -13.33 -1.36
N LEU A 538 40.37 -12.55 -0.87
CA LEU A 538 40.45 -11.12 -0.68
C LEU A 538 40.49 -10.78 0.82
N PRO A 539 41.66 -10.45 1.38
CA PRO A 539 41.78 -9.87 2.71
C PRO A 539 41.29 -8.42 2.73
N LEU A 540 40.38 -8.14 3.67
CA LEU A 540 39.78 -6.84 3.93
C LEU A 540 40.23 -6.36 5.31
N MET A 541 40.89 -5.21 5.37
CA MET A 541 41.24 -4.52 6.61
C MET A 541 40.06 -3.64 7.03
N VAL A 542 39.64 -3.76 8.28
CA VAL A 542 38.51 -3.04 8.85
C VAL A 542 38.98 -2.31 10.10
N ASP A 543 38.73 -0.99 10.16
CA ASP A 543 39.22 -0.15 11.25
C ASP A 543 38.17 0.86 11.74
N LEU A 544 38.42 1.47 12.90
CA LEU A 544 37.61 2.52 13.54
C LEU A 544 38.50 3.74 13.83
N ALA A 545 38.82 4.49 12.77
CA ALA A 545 39.79 5.57 12.77
C ALA A 545 39.35 6.79 13.60
N LEU A 546 40.34 7.58 14.05
CA LEU A 546 40.14 8.84 14.80
C LEU A 546 39.56 9.98 13.94
N ALA A 547 39.76 9.91 12.63
CA ALA A 547 39.27 10.88 11.66
C ALA A 547 38.70 10.14 10.46
N GLU A 548 37.81 10.79 9.72
CA GLU A 548 37.23 10.22 8.51
C GLU A 548 38.31 9.98 7.44
N VAL A 549 38.52 8.73 7.04
CA VAL A 549 39.55 8.32 6.08
C VAL A 549 38.92 8.11 4.70
N GLY A 550 38.88 9.17 3.89
CA GLY A 550 38.47 9.12 2.47
C GLY A 550 36.99 8.84 2.24
N ALA A 551 36.40 9.43 1.19
CA ALA A 551 34.97 9.28 0.84
C ALA A 551 34.60 7.90 0.23
N GLU A 552 35.41 6.88 0.52
CA GLU A 552 35.40 5.58 -0.16
C GLU A 552 34.62 4.49 0.59
N THR A 553 34.48 4.65 1.92
CA THR A 553 33.64 3.81 2.78
C THR A 553 32.45 4.65 3.23
N GLU A 554 31.23 4.24 2.87
CA GLU A 554 30.00 4.90 3.27
C GLU A 554 29.69 4.57 4.73
N SER A 555 29.80 5.55 5.63
CA SER A 555 29.43 5.40 7.04
C SER A 555 29.05 6.72 7.71
N SER A 556 28.18 6.59 8.70
CA SER A 556 27.76 7.61 9.66
C SER A 556 28.79 7.91 10.77
N GLY A 557 29.77 7.02 10.96
CA GLY A 557 30.60 7.02 12.16
C GLY A 557 29.91 6.32 13.35
N VAL A 558 30.72 5.81 14.27
CA VAL A 558 30.35 5.08 15.49
C VAL A 558 30.69 5.95 16.69
N GLN A 559 29.65 6.43 17.37
CA GLN A 559 29.75 7.11 18.65
C GLN A 559 29.46 6.15 19.80
N MET A 560 30.31 6.15 20.82
CA MET A 560 30.12 5.40 22.06
C MET A 560 30.10 6.38 23.22
N ALA A 561 28.99 6.43 23.95
CA ALA A 561 28.75 7.35 25.05
C ALA A 561 28.58 6.61 26.39
N GLY A 562 28.88 7.29 27.49
CA GLY A 562 28.75 6.72 28.85
C GLY A 562 29.88 5.76 29.22
N LEU A 563 31.04 5.87 28.58
CA LEU A 563 32.23 5.08 28.89
C LEU A 563 32.78 5.44 30.27
N ALA A 564 33.46 4.50 30.94
CA ALA A 564 34.14 4.77 32.20
C ALA A 564 35.17 5.90 32.05
N ALA A 565 35.33 6.77 33.04
CA ALA A 565 36.22 7.94 32.96
C ALA A 565 37.70 7.61 32.67
N ASP A 566 38.13 6.38 32.95
CA ASP A 566 39.48 5.86 32.83
C ASP A 566 39.62 4.74 31.78
N TRP A 567 38.65 4.60 30.86
CA TRP A 567 38.72 3.60 29.79
C TRP A 567 40.02 3.71 28.99
N LYS A 568 40.56 2.55 28.57
CA LYS A 568 41.82 2.47 27.80
C LYS A 568 41.62 1.85 26.43
N GLU A 569 40.93 0.72 26.39
CA GLU A 569 40.70 -0.07 25.19
C GLU A 569 39.25 -0.55 25.15
N LEU A 570 38.63 -0.50 23.97
CA LEU A 570 37.26 -0.96 23.73
C LEU A 570 37.30 -1.99 22.59
N PRO A 571 37.08 -3.29 22.89
CA PRO A 571 36.98 -4.30 21.86
C PRO A 571 35.63 -4.16 21.14
N VAL A 572 35.67 -3.67 19.90
CA VAL A 572 34.49 -3.56 19.03
C VAL A 572 34.48 -4.73 18.08
N LYS A 573 33.49 -5.61 18.19
CA LYS A 573 33.34 -6.75 17.29
C LYS A 573 32.86 -6.23 15.93
N VAL A 574 33.44 -6.77 14.86
CA VAL A 574 33.03 -6.46 13.49
C VAL A 574 32.68 -7.73 12.75
N ARG A 575 31.65 -7.66 11.90
CA ARG A 575 31.28 -8.74 10.99
C ARG A 575 31.13 -8.23 9.57
N LEU A 576 31.61 -9.01 8.59
CA LEU A 576 31.49 -8.71 7.17
C LEU A 576 30.41 -9.54 6.49
N LEU A 577 29.70 -8.92 5.57
CA LEU A 577 28.73 -9.54 4.67
C LEU A 577 28.97 -9.03 3.25
N CYS A 578 29.05 -9.94 2.29
CA CYS A 578 29.14 -9.62 0.86
C CYS A 578 28.53 -10.77 0.07
N ALA A 579 27.61 -10.47 -0.85
CA ALA A 579 26.87 -11.49 -1.61
C ALA A 579 27.79 -12.31 -2.54
N GLU A 580 28.79 -11.64 -3.10
CA GLU A 580 29.75 -12.16 -4.07
C GLU A 580 31.02 -12.70 -3.40
N MET A 581 31.05 -12.84 -2.07
CA MET A 581 32.15 -13.46 -1.34
C MET A 581 31.67 -14.55 -0.40
N THR A 582 32.51 -15.58 -0.24
CA THR A 582 32.30 -16.67 0.71
C THR A 582 33.35 -16.60 1.80
N PHE A 583 32.92 -16.58 3.06
CA PHE A 583 33.80 -16.63 4.23
C PHE A 583 33.82 -18.05 4.81
N ARG A 584 34.98 -18.49 5.29
CA ARG A 584 35.04 -19.70 6.12
C ARG A 584 34.29 -19.46 7.44
N PRO A 585 33.74 -20.50 8.10
CA PRO A 585 33.05 -20.33 9.38
C PRO A 585 33.90 -19.52 10.39
N GLY A 586 33.36 -18.39 10.86
CA GLY A 586 34.02 -17.48 11.80
C GLY A 586 35.03 -16.50 11.19
N ALA A 587 35.43 -16.69 9.92
CA ALA A 587 36.36 -15.79 9.22
C ALA A 587 35.68 -14.48 8.75
N ASP A 588 34.35 -14.41 8.83
CA ASP A 588 33.56 -13.19 8.62
C ASP A 588 33.53 -12.28 9.85
N THR A 589 34.07 -12.71 11.00
CA THR A 589 34.05 -11.96 12.27
C THR A 589 35.44 -11.63 12.80
N GLY A 590 35.61 -10.42 13.32
CA GLY A 590 36.85 -9.93 13.94
C GLY A 590 36.60 -8.96 15.08
N VAL A 591 37.68 -8.41 15.64
CA VAL A 591 37.62 -7.39 16.70
C VAL A 591 38.55 -6.24 16.32
N VAL A 592 37.99 -5.04 16.23
CA VAL A 592 38.72 -3.78 16.15
C VAL A 592 38.94 -3.27 17.57
N LEU A 593 40.19 -3.12 17.99
CA LEU A 593 40.51 -2.63 19.34
C LEU A 593 40.65 -1.11 19.33
N VAL A 594 39.63 -0.40 19.78
CA VAL A 594 39.66 1.07 19.86
C VAL A 594 40.45 1.49 21.10
N ARG A 595 41.48 2.32 20.92
CA ARG A 595 42.40 2.74 21.99
C ARG A 595 42.23 4.23 22.27
N ARG A 596 42.10 4.62 23.54
CA ARG A 596 41.89 6.01 23.93
C ARG A 596 43.02 6.91 23.47
N ASN A 597 42.66 8.00 22.81
CA ASN A 597 43.58 9.03 22.30
C ASN A 597 44.63 8.50 21.32
N ASP A 598 44.44 7.29 20.77
CA ASP A 598 45.37 6.62 19.86
C ASP A 598 44.61 5.91 18.73
N SER A 599 45.32 5.53 17.68
CA SER A 599 44.77 4.76 16.56
C SER A 599 44.27 3.40 17.06
N SER A 600 43.15 2.94 16.52
CA SER A 600 42.66 1.58 16.77
C SER A 600 43.61 0.53 16.19
N ILE A 601 43.49 -0.70 16.69
CA ILE A 601 44.09 -1.88 16.06
C ILE A 601 43.04 -2.47 15.13
N ALA A 602 43.27 -2.35 13.82
CA ALA A 602 42.39 -2.83 12.78
C ALA A 602 42.27 -4.37 12.78
N ALA A 603 41.12 -4.88 12.35
CA ALA A 603 40.90 -6.29 12.10
C ALA A 603 41.14 -6.62 10.61
N THR A 604 41.79 -7.75 10.31
CA THR A 604 41.87 -8.26 8.93
C THR A 604 41.00 -9.50 8.79
N LEU A 605 40.05 -9.45 7.86
CA LEU A 605 39.09 -10.52 7.60
C LEU A 605 39.20 -10.96 6.14
N THR A 606 39.29 -12.27 5.92
CA THR A 606 39.56 -12.82 4.59
C THR A 606 38.39 -13.65 4.10
N GLY A 607 37.78 -13.23 2.99
CA GLY A 607 36.79 -14.02 2.24
C GLY A 607 37.31 -14.39 0.85
N THR A 608 36.71 -15.38 0.22
CA THR A 608 37.01 -15.76 -1.17
C THR A 608 35.97 -15.13 -2.10
N VAL A 609 36.41 -14.38 -3.11
CA VAL A 609 35.54 -13.82 -4.14
C VAL A 609 34.96 -14.96 -4.98
N ASN A 610 33.65 -14.96 -5.20
CA ASN A 610 32.97 -16.01 -5.94
C ASN A 610 33.47 -16.04 -7.41
N PRO A 611 33.66 -17.21 -8.03
CA PRO A 611 34.20 -17.31 -9.40
C PRO A 611 33.39 -16.59 -10.49
N GLY A 612 32.10 -16.32 -10.25
CA GLY A 612 31.22 -15.59 -11.17
C GLY A 612 31.04 -14.10 -10.82
N ALA A 613 31.76 -13.57 -9.83
CA ALA A 613 31.64 -12.16 -9.45
C ALA A 613 32.16 -11.25 -10.58
N SER A 614 31.42 -10.19 -10.90
CA SER A 614 31.80 -9.19 -11.89
C SER A 614 31.23 -7.82 -11.51
N GLY A 615 31.80 -6.73 -12.02
CA GLY A 615 31.40 -5.38 -11.62
C GLY A 615 32.02 -4.99 -10.29
N GLU A 616 31.21 -4.83 -9.24
CA GLU A 616 31.64 -4.38 -7.90
C GLU A 616 31.11 -5.34 -6.82
N LEU A 617 31.93 -5.61 -5.80
CA LEU A 617 31.54 -6.29 -4.57
C LEU A 617 30.97 -5.26 -3.61
N THR A 618 29.77 -5.51 -3.06
CA THR A 618 29.21 -4.68 -1.98
C THR A 618 29.50 -5.33 -0.64
N VAL A 619 30.52 -4.82 0.06
CA VAL A 619 30.90 -5.27 1.40
C VAL A 619 30.21 -4.42 2.45
N VAL A 620 29.45 -5.07 3.33
CA VAL A 620 28.83 -4.44 4.51
C VAL A 620 29.59 -4.89 5.76
N ALA A 621 30.10 -3.94 6.52
CA ALA A 621 30.70 -4.16 7.83
C ALA A 621 29.72 -3.71 8.92
N THR A 622 29.39 -4.57 9.87
CA THR A 622 28.55 -4.23 11.03
C THR A 622 29.35 -4.32 12.32
N PHE A 623 29.18 -3.31 13.18
CA PHE A 623 29.96 -3.13 14.41
C PHE A 623 29.07 -3.38 15.62
N GLU A 624 29.60 -4.09 16.60
CA GLU A 624 28.93 -4.44 17.84
C GLU A 624 29.84 -4.18 19.04
N TYR A 625 29.31 -3.51 20.05
CA TYR A 625 29.98 -3.30 21.33
C TYR A 625 29.11 -3.89 22.45
N GLU A 626 29.70 -4.79 23.24
CA GLU A 626 29.04 -5.49 24.37
C GLU A 626 27.71 -6.20 24.03
N GLY A 627 27.56 -6.77 22.82
CA GLY A 627 26.31 -7.41 22.41
C GLY A 627 25.28 -6.47 21.79
N ARG A 628 25.64 -5.20 21.56
CA ARG A 628 24.76 -4.18 20.99
C ARG A 628 25.30 -3.63 19.69
N PHE A 629 24.42 -3.54 18.70
CA PHE A 629 24.72 -2.91 17.42
C PHE A 629 25.10 -1.45 17.62
N CYS A 630 26.27 -1.04 17.11
CA CYS A 630 26.81 0.31 17.27
C CYS A 630 27.15 1.01 15.95
N GLY A 631 27.00 0.35 14.81
CA GLY A 631 27.06 1.00 13.52
C GLY A 631 27.25 0.03 12.37
N ALA A 632 27.17 0.58 11.16
CA ALA A 632 27.48 -0.14 9.94
C ALA A 632 28.25 0.75 8.96
N ALA A 633 28.94 0.10 8.03
CA ALA A 633 29.64 0.74 6.93
C ALA A 633 29.46 -0.09 5.65
N ARG A 634 29.34 0.58 4.50
CA ARG A 634 29.25 -0.06 3.19
C ARG A 634 30.46 0.34 2.34
N ARG A 635 31.05 -0.62 1.64
CA ARG A 635 32.21 -0.43 0.76
C ARG A 635 31.99 -1.14 -0.55
N ARG A 636 32.09 -0.41 -1.66
CA ARG A 636 32.09 -0.98 -3.01
C ARG A 636 33.53 -1.23 -3.46
N VAL A 637 33.82 -2.47 -3.87
CA VAL A 637 35.17 -2.88 -4.31
C VAL A 637 35.07 -3.38 -5.76
N PRO A 638 35.73 -2.73 -6.74
CA PRO A 638 35.68 -3.17 -8.13
C PRO A 638 36.40 -4.52 -8.33
N VAL A 639 35.83 -5.37 -9.19
CA VAL A 639 36.39 -6.69 -9.54
C VAL A 639 37.15 -6.61 -10.87
N GLU A 640 38.44 -6.96 -10.86
CA GLU A 640 39.25 -7.01 -12.08
C GLU A 640 38.87 -8.23 -12.94
N SER A 641 38.54 -8.01 -14.22
CA SER A 641 38.23 -9.08 -15.17
C SER A 641 39.49 -9.88 -15.53
N SER A 642 39.42 -11.21 -15.44
CA SER A 642 40.48 -12.12 -15.89
C SER A 642 40.59 -12.12 -17.42
N GLY A 643 41.39 -11.22 -17.98
CA GLY A 643 41.72 -11.21 -19.41
C GLY A 643 42.75 -12.28 -19.76
N THR A 644 42.34 -13.36 -20.42
CA THR A 644 43.23 -14.16 -21.26
C THR A 644 43.41 -13.43 -22.60
N GLY A 645 44.54 -12.76 -22.79
CA GLY A 645 44.94 -12.16 -24.06
C GLY A 645 46.24 -11.37 -23.91
N GLY A 646 47.33 -11.88 -24.52
CA GLY A 646 48.69 -11.32 -24.42
C GLY A 646 48.89 -9.93 -25.06
N PRO A 647 50.08 -9.35 -24.90
CA PRO A 647 50.36 -7.94 -25.20
C PRO A 647 50.57 -7.70 -26.71
N GLY A 648 49.95 -6.64 -27.23
CA GLY A 648 50.22 -6.09 -28.57
C GLY A 648 50.08 -4.56 -28.54
N PRO A 649 50.95 -3.80 -29.24
CA PRO A 649 51.25 -2.42 -28.88
C PRO A 649 50.24 -1.44 -29.51
N SER A 650 49.74 -0.50 -28.71
CA SER A 650 49.17 0.74 -29.24
C SER A 650 49.73 1.93 -28.45
N THR A 651 50.17 2.90 -29.23
CA THR A 651 50.95 4.09 -28.88
C THR A 651 50.14 5.15 -28.13
N PRO A 652 50.82 6.07 -27.41
CA PRO A 652 50.21 6.92 -26.40
C PRO A 652 49.49 8.14 -27.00
N ARG A 653 48.29 8.46 -26.47
CA ARG A 653 47.71 9.81 -26.63
C ARG A 653 47.77 10.53 -25.29
N SER A 654 48.57 11.60 -25.29
CA SER A 654 48.75 12.57 -24.21
C SER A 654 47.47 13.37 -23.93
N PRO A 655 47.34 13.97 -22.72
CA PRO A 655 46.12 14.60 -22.25
C PRO A 655 45.97 16.01 -22.82
N SER A 656 44.75 16.36 -23.27
CA SER A 656 44.40 17.74 -23.60
C SER A 656 43.53 18.34 -22.49
N THR A 657 44.11 19.36 -21.86
CA THR A 657 43.51 20.37 -20.99
C THR A 657 42.24 20.99 -21.56
N PRO A 658 41.21 21.27 -20.73
CA PRO A 658 40.21 22.27 -21.05
C PRO A 658 40.71 23.67 -20.67
N SER A 659 40.58 24.59 -21.62
CA SER A 659 40.88 26.01 -21.49
C SER A 659 39.77 26.77 -20.74
N SER A 660 40.22 27.76 -19.97
CA SER A 660 39.46 28.79 -19.27
C SER A 660 38.77 29.80 -20.19
N GLY A 661 37.56 30.21 -19.83
CA GLY A 661 36.88 31.42 -20.32
C GLY A 661 35.57 31.63 -19.57
N GLY A 662 35.60 32.44 -18.51
CA GLY A 662 34.46 32.70 -17.62
C GLY A 662 33.72 34.02 -17.87
N MET A 663 32.54 34.13 -17.26
CA MET A 663 31.92 35.27 -16.55
C MET A 663 30.46 34.88 -16.28
N GLY A 664 29.85 35.01 -15.10
CA GLY A 664 30.25 35.51 -13.80
C GLY A 664 29.01 35.50 -12.89
N GLY A 665 29.17 35.13 -11.62
CA GLY A 665 28.10 35.14 -10.62
C GLY A 665 28.67 34.77 -9.26
N MET A 666 28.93 35.80 -8.45
CA MET A 666 29.63 35.77 -7.16
C MET A 666 29.08 34.73 -6.16
N ALA A 667 29.97 33.92 -5.59
CA ALA A 667 29.74 33.27 -4.30
C ALA A 667 30.84 33.73 -3.34
N SER A 668 30.43 34.53 -2.35
CA SER A 668 31.26 34.98 -1.25
C SER A 668 31.66 33.81 -0.36
N ALA A 669 32.93 33.78 0.03
CA ALA A 669 33.45 32.92 1.07
C ALA A 669 32.63 33.08 2.36
N SER A 670 31.99 31.99 2.81
CA SER A 670 31.52 31.86 4.18
C SER A 670 32.44 30.91 4.93
N THR A 671 32.89 31.39 6.07
CA THR A 671 33.64 30.74 7.13
C THR A 671 33.05 29.38 7.48
N ARG A 672 33.93 28.35 7.53
CA ARG A 672 33.62 27.04 8.10
C ARG A 672 33.10 27.22 9.54
N VAL A 673 31.79 27.02 9.70
CA VAL A 673 31.18 26.61 10.96
C VAL A 673 31.59 25.15 11.18
N GLU A 674 31.93 24.79 12.41
CA GLU A 674 32.17 23.40 12.82
C GLU A 674 31.00 22.53 12.37
N ASP A 675 31.30 21.49 11.58
CA ASP A 675 30.34 20.58 10.98
C ASP A 675 29.83 19.59 12.05
N GLU A 676 28.99 20.06 12.99
CA GLU A 676 28.12 19.20 13.79
C GLU A 676 26.86 18.88 12.96
N GLY A 677 26.97 17.93 12.04
CA GLY A 677 25.83 17.60 11.15
C GLY A 677 25.82 16.23 10.48
N ARG A 678 26.90 15.43 10.53
CA ARG A 678 26.84 14.03 10.08
C ARG A 678 26.29 13.16 11.20
N GLY A 679 25.14 12.52 10.97
CA GLY A 679 24.51 11.62 11.93
C GLY A 679 25.44 10.47 12.25
N THR A 680 25.94 10.41 13.49
CA THR A 680 26.73 9.31 14.04
C THR A 680 25.82 8.28 14.73
N PHE A 681 26.17 7.00 14.63
CA PHE A 681 25.49 5.95 15.39
C PHE A 681 25.96 6.00 16.84
N SER A 682 25.10 6.39 17.77
CA SER A 682 25.42 6.45 19.20
C SER A 682 24.97 5.18 19.92
N VAL A 683 25.85 4.61 20.75
CA VAL A 683 25.50 3.54 21.70
C VAL A 683 25.87 3.97 23.11
N GLU A 684 24.94 3.73 24.02
CA GLU A 684 25.14 3.92 25.46
C GLU A 684 25.81 2.67 26.07
N ALA A 685 27.01 2.85 26.63
CA ALA A 685 27.68 1.81 27.38
C ALA A 685 26.82 1.40 28.60
N GLY A 686 26.62 0.08 28.79
CA GLY A 686 25.77 -0.47 29.85
C GLY A 686 24.27 -0.56 29.55
N ALA A 687 23.81 -0.22 28.34
CA ALA A 687 22.43 -0.49 27.93
C ALA A 687 22.15 -2.00 27.84
N GLN A 688 20.92 -2.42 28.16
CA GLN A 688 20.55 -3.84 28.15
C GLN A 688 20.56 -4.39 26.71
N LYS A 689 21.26 -5.49 26.46
CA LYS A 689 21.35 -6.12 25.13
C LYS A 689 20.12 -6.99 24.81
N PRO A 690 19.61 -6.99 23.56
CA PRO A 690 18.64 -7.99 23.11
C PRO A 690 19.28 -9.38 23.07
N HIS A 691 18.49 -10.45 23.15
CA HIS A 691 19.04 -11.81 23.04
C HIS A 691 19.45 -12.13 21.60
N LEU A 692 18.63 -11.69 20.65
CA LEU A 692 18.84 -11.89 19.21
C LEU A 692 18.73 -10.55 18.48
N THR A 693 19.75 -10.22 17.68
CA THR A 693 19.68 -9.16 16.67
C THR A 693 19.71 -9.80 15.29
N VAL A 694 18.73 -9.46 14.46
CA VAL A 694 18.58 -9.94 13.08
C VAL A 694 18.84 -8.78 12.14
N GLN A 695 19.93 -8.85 11.39
CA GLN A 695 20.29 -7.88 10.35
C GLN A 695 19.85 -8.40 8.98
N ILE A 696 19.16 -7.57 8.20
CA ILE A 696 18.60 -7.91 6.89
C ILE A 696 19.02 -6.86 5.87
N HIS A 697 19.72 -7.26 4.82
CA HIS A 697 20.30 -6.34 3.83
C HIS A 697 19.82 -6.61 2.41
N ARG A 698 19.66 -5.54 1.63
CA ARG A 698 19.42 -5.59 0.17
C ARG A 698 20.74 -5.26 -0.54
N LEU A 699 21.48 -6.30 -0.92
CA LEU A 699 22.84 -6.14 -1.48
C LEU A 699 22.90 -6.16 -3.02
N ASP A 700 21.86 -6.69 -3.67
CA ASP A 700 21.81 -6.85 -5.13
C ASP A 700 20.73 -5.92 -5.73
N PRO A 701 21.11 -4.77 -6.32
CA PRO A 701 20.18 -3.85 -6.97
C PRO A 701 19.42 -4.47 -8.16
N GLY A 702 19.99 -5.48 -8.82
CA GLY A 702 19.35 -6.21 -9.92
C GLY A 702 18.37 -7.27 -9.45
N ASN A 703 18.34 -7.59 -8.15
CA ASN A 703 17.50 -8.63 -7.56
C ASN A 703 16.95 -8.20 -6.18
N PRO A 704 16.11 -7.15 -6.12
CA PRO A 704 15.64 -6.55 -4.87
C PRO A 704 14.83 -7.51 -3.97
N GLN A 705 14.33 -8.60 -4.55
CA GLN A 705 13.63 -9.70 -3.87
C GLN A 705 14.58 -10.64 -3.07
N ARG A 706 15.90 -10.53 -3.24
CA ARG A 706 16.88 -11.32 -2.50
C ARG A 706 17.42 -10.56 -1.29
N LEU A 707 17.16 -11.09 -0.11
CA LEU A 707 17.54 -10.52 1.18
C LEU A 707 18.65 -11.34 1.83
N TYR A 708 19.64 -10.65 2.41
CA TYR A 708 20.78 -11.26 3.08
C TYR A 708 20.66 -11.06 4.59
N TRP A 709 20.70 -12.15 5.35
CA TRP A 709 20.47 -12.18 6.78
C TRP A 709 21.75 -12.46 7.55
N THR A 710 21.93 -11.75 8.67
CA THR A 710 23.00 -11.96 9.62
C THR A 710 22.43 -11.92 11.03
N LEU A 711 22.76 -12.92 11.85
CA LEU A 711 22.24 -13.08 13.20
C LEU A 711 23.35 -12.85 14.22
N HIS A 712 23.02 -12.09 15.26
CA HIS A 712 23.89 -11.89 16.42
C HIS A 712 23.15 -12.34 17.67
N VAL A 713 23.71 -13.35 18.34
CA VAL A 713 23.19 -13.89 19.58
C VAL A 713 24.06 -13.35 20.71
N ALA A 714 23.49 -12.44 21.52
CA ALA A 714 24.26 -11.70 22.52
C ALA A 714 24.33 -12.42 23.88
N VAL A 715 23.64 -13.56 24.00
CA VAL A 715 23.57 -14.43 25.18
C VAL A 715 24.19 -15.79 24.90
N PRO A 716 24.75 -16.50 25.89
CA PRO A 716 25.25 -17.86 25.68
C PRO A 716 24.12 -18.79 25.23
N CYS A 717 24.25 -19.46 24.09
CA CYS A 717 23.23 -20.38 23.62
C CYS A 717 23.86 -21.66 23.06
N GLU A 718 23.43 -22.81 23.56
CA GLU A 718 23.84 -24.10 23.00
C GLU A 718 23.00 -24.44 21.75
N GLY A 719 23.54 -25.27 20.85
CA GLY A 719 22.81 -25.73 19.67
C GLY A 719 22.67 -24.70 18.54
N LEU A 720 23.43 -23.59 18.58
CA LEU A 720 23.47 -22.62 17.48
C LEU A 720 24.06 -23.24 16.21
N PRO A 721 23.56 -22.85 15.01
CA PRO A 721 24.13 -23.30 13.75
C PRO A 721 25.57 -22.79 13.58
N ALA A 722 26.40 -23.57 12.88
CA ALA A 722 27.81 -23.24 12.66
C ALA A 722 28.03 -21.92 11.89
N ARG A 723 27.04 -21.50 11.10
CA ARG A 723 27.01 -20.22 10.39
C ARG A 723 25.78 -19.45 10.85
N LEU A 724 25.96 -18.17 11.19
CA LEU A 724 24.90 -17.25 11.61
C LEU A 724 24.53 -16.23 10.52
N SER A 725 24.72 -16.61 9.26
CA SER A 725 24.34 -15.82 8.09
C SER A 725 23.75 -16.70 6.99
N GLY A 726 22.87 -16.13 6.18
CA GLY A 726 22.18 -16.81 5.08
C GLY A 726 21.47 -15.81 4.18
N ASP A 727 20.86 -16.27 3.11
CA ASP A 727 20.10 -15.43 2.20
C ASP A 727 18.76 -16.09 1.83
N GLN A 728 17.83 -15.27 1.35
CA GLN A 728 16.52 -15.72 0.90
C GLN A 728 16.07 -14.89 -0.29
N ASN A 729 15.55 -15.56 -1.32
CA ASN A 729 14.75 -14.92 -2.36
C ASN A 729 13.26 -15.02 -2.03
N LEU A 730 12.56 -13.88 -1.98
CA LEU A 730 11.14 -13.77 -1.69
C LEU A 730 10.24 -14.17 -2.87
N GLY A 731 10.79 -14.25 -4.09
CA GLY A 731 10.09 -14.64 -5.32
C GLY A 731 9.06 -13.63 -5.83
N SER A 732 8.91 -12.51 -5.15
CA SER A 732 8.03 -11.39 -5.49
C SER A 732 8.59 -10.12 -4.87
N ASP A 733 8.20 -8.97 -5.40
CA ASP A 733 8.60 -7.67 -4.86
C ASP A 733 8.10 -7.49 -3.39
N PRO A 734 8.99 -7.16 -2.42
CA PRO A 734 8.63 -7.03 -1.01
C PRO A 734 7.53 -6.00 -0.73
N ALA A 735 7.53 -4.88 -1.45
CA ALA A 735 6.55 -3.81 -1.28
C ALA A 735 5.17 -4.26 -1.79
N ALA A 736 5.11 -4.88 -2.98
CA ALA A 736 3.89 -5.46 -3.51
C ALA A 736 3.31 -6.58 -2.62
N PHE A 737 4.17 -7.46 -2.10
CA PHE A 737 3.76 -8.51 -1.16
C PHE A 737 3.14 -7.92 0.10
N PHE A 738 3.81 -6.95 0.71
CA PHE A 738 3.30 -6.31 1.93
C PHE A 738 2.00 -5.53 1.68
N GLN A 739 1.87 -4.91 0.51
CA GLN A 739 0.63 -4.22 0.17
C GLN A 739 -0.58 -5.15 0.12
N SER A 740 -0.39 -6.37 -0.38
CA SER A 740 -1.41 -7.41 -0.35
C SER A 740 -1.78 -7.81 1.08
N VAL A 741 -0.79 -7.93 1.97
CA VAL A 741 -0.99 -8.23 3.41
C VAL A 741 -1.79 -7.13 4.09
N ALA A 742 -1.40 -5.86 3.94
CA ALA A 742 -2.07 -4.72 4.56
C ALA A 742 -3.52 -4.55 4.06
N ASN A 743 -3.75 -4.71 2.75
CA ASN A 743 -5.09 -4.66 2.15
C ASN A 743 -6.00 -5.74 2.72
N THR A 744 -5.49 -6.97 2.86
CA THR A 744 -6.26 -8.09 3.40
C THR A 744 -6.54 -7.89 4.89
N ALA A 745 -5.53 -7.49 5.68
CA ALA A 745 -5.67 -7.26 7.11
C ALA A 745 -6.76 -6.24 7.46
N ARG A 746 -6.90 -5.20 6.63
CA ARG A 746 -7.94 -4.16 6.73
C ARG A 746 -9.37 -4.71 6.63
N GLU A 747 -9.58 -5.78 5.86
CA GLU A 747 -10.90 -6.33 5.58
C GLU A 747 -11.33 -7.41 6.59
N LEU A 748 -10.41 -7.86 7.45
CA LEU A 748 -10.69 -8.91 8.42
C LEU A 748 -11.56 -8.41 9.59
N ARG A 749 -12.55 -9.22 9.97
CA ARG A 749 -13.44 -8.93 11.10
C ARG A 749 -12.78 -9.24 12.45
N SER A 750 -13.04 -8.40 13.43
CA SER A 750 -12.67 -8.63 14.84
C SER A 750 -13.20 -10.00 15.30
N GLY A 751 -12.38 -10.76 16.04
CA GLY A 751 -12.65 -12.15 16.44
C GLY A 751 -12.42 -13.25 15.39
N GLU A 752 -12.46 -12.96 14.08
CA GLU A 752 -12.27 -13.98 13.01
C GLU A 752 -10.88 -13.90 12.32
N HIS A 753 -10.17 -12.79 12.50
CA HIS A 753 -8.91 -12.46 11.84
C HIS A 753 -7.69 -13.32 12.26
N PHE A 754 -7.66 -13.82 13.50
CA PHE A 754 -6.42 -14.36 14.09
C PHE A 754 -5.88 -15.59 13.33
N ALA A 755 -6.76 -16.46 12.86
CA ALA A 755 -6.37 -17.64 12.08
C ALA A 755 -5.66 -17.27 10.78
N TRP A 756 -6.06 -16.17 10.14
CA TRP A 756 -5.41 -15.64 8.95
C TRP A 756 -3.99 -15.12 9.27
N PHE A 757 -3.82 -14.39 10.38
CA PHE A 757 -2.49 -13.93 10.81
C PHE A 757 -1.55 -15.09 11.16
N LEU A 758 -2.05 -16.17 11.76
CA LEU A 758 -1.27 -17.39 11.94
C LEU A 758 -0.85 -18.01 10.60
N GLY A 759 -1.75 -18.03 9.61
CA GLY A 759 -1.43 -18.47 8.24
C GLY A 759 -0.35 -17.61 7.58
N LEU A 760 -0.49 -16.29 7.65
CA LEU A 760 0.52 -15.34 7.19
C LEU A 760 1.86 -15.54 7.91
N GLY A 761 1.84 -15.68 9.23
CA GLY A 761 3.05 -15.89 10.02
C GLY A 761 3.79 -17.17 9.63
N LYS A 762 3.06 -18.24 9.33
CA LYS A 762 3.66 -19.49 8.83
C LYS A 762 4.31 -19.28 7.47
N LEU A 763 3.67 -18.53 6.58
CA LEU A 763 4.21 -18.18 5.26
C LEU A 763 5.49 -17.34 5.38
N LEU A 764 5.50 -16.32 6.25
CA LEU A 764 6.68 -15.50 6.52
C LEU A 764 7.82 -16.36 7.10
N TYR A 765 7.51 -17.24 8.03
CA TYR A 765 8.50 -18.13 8.65
C TYR A 765 9.07 -19.17 7.67
N GLN A 766 8.25 -19.67 6.73
CA GLN A 766 8.73 -20.52 5.63
C GLN A 766 9.70 -19.79 4.70
N ARG A 767 9.54 -18.47 4.57
CA ARG A 767 10.43 -17.57 3.85
C ARG A 767 11.56 -17.03 4.72
N ALA A 768 11.73 -17.47 5.96
CA ALA A 768 12.90 -17.13 6.75
C ALA A 768 14.05 -18.12 6.44
N PRO A 769 15.31 -17.65 6.34
CA PRO A 769 16.46 -18.54 6.16
C PRO A 769 16.52 -19.65 7.22
N THR A 770 17.02 -20.83 6.84
CA THR A 770 17.19 -21.97 7.77
C THR A 770 17.99 -21.58 9.02
N VAL A 771 19.03 -20.76 8.84
CA VAL A 771 19.86 -20.23 9.93
C VAL A 771 19.05 -19.48 11.00
N PHE A 772 18.03 -18.71 10.60
CA PHE A 772 17.15 -18.03 11.54
C PHE A 772 16.28 -19.03 12.30
N ARG A 773 15.69 -19.99 11.59
CA ARG A 773 14.82 -21.03 12.17
C ARG A 773 15.55 -21.89 13.19
N GLU A 774 16.77 -22.31 12.88
CA GLU A 774 17.63 -23.09 13.78
C GLU A 774 18.07 -22.28 15.00
N THR A 775 18.49 -21.03 14.80
CA THR A 775 18.88 -20.12 15.89
C THR A 775 17.69 -19.83 16.82
N TYR A 776 16.51 -19.57 16.26
CA TYR A 776 15.29 -19.35 17.03
C TYR A 776 14.93 -20.58 17.88
N LYS A 777 14.98 -21.78 17.29
CA LYS A 777 14.74 -23.04 18.03
C LYS A 777 15.67 -23.20 19.23
N ALA A 778 16.96 -23.00 19.02
CA ALA A 778 17.97 -23.07 20.08
C ALA A 778 17.65 -22.10 21.23
N LEU A 779 17.38 -20.83 20.89
CA LEU A 779 17.00 -19.82 21.86
C LEU A 779 15.69 -20.15 22.58
N ARG A 780 14.66 -20.59 21.85
CA ARG A 780 13.35 -20.94 22.42
C ARG A 780 13.42 -22.16 23.35
N GLN A 781 14.29 -23.12 23.03
CA GLN A 781 14.55 -24.29 23.88
C GLN A 781 15.25 -23.90 25.18
N GLN A 782 16.22 -22.99 25.13
CA GLN A 782 17.02 -22.61 26.29
C GLN A 782 16.36 -21.52 27.16
N TYR A 783 15.69 -20.54 26.55
CA TYR A 783 15.19 -19.33 27.23
C TYR A 783 13.67 -19.22 27.30
N GLY A 784 12.91 -20.09 26.62
CA GLY A 784 11.45 -20.02 26.62
C GLY A 784 10.90 -18.81 25.86
N VAL A 785 9.71 -18.32 26.26
CA VAL A 785 9.10 -17.09 25.70
C VAL A 785 9.70 -15.84 26.34
N GLY A 786 9.53 -14.68 25.70
CA GLY A 786 9.82 -13.38 26.32
C GLY A 786 11.25 -12.87 26.13
N PHE A 787 12.13 -13.61 25.46
CA PHE A 787 13.45 -13.07 25.10
C PHE A 787 13.31 -11.98 24.01
N PRO A 788 13.98 -10.81 24.12
CA PRO A 788 13.88 -9.73 23.13
C PRO A 788 14.60 -10.02 21.81
N ILE A 789 13.95 -9.65 20.70
CA ILE A 789 14.46 -9.75 19.33
C ILE A 789 14.48 -8.35 18.69
N GLN A 790 15.65 -7.92 18.22
CA GLN A 790 15.82 -6.68 17.47
C GLN A 790 16.00 -6.99 15.98
N PHE A 791 15.13 -6.45 15.12
CA PHE A 791 15.36 -6.44 13.67
C PHE A 791 16.07 -5.15 13.27
N ILE A 792 17.06 -5.24 12.39
CA ILE A 792 17.75 -4.12 11.75
C ILE A 792 17.75 -4.40 10.25
N THR A 793 17.05 -3.61 9.46
CA THR A 793 16.74 -3.99 8.07
C THR A 793 16.89 -2.84 7.08
N ASP A 794 17.38 -3.14 5.88
CA ASP A 794 17.36 -2.28 4.70
C ASP A 794 16.03 -2.41 3.93
N ASP A 795 15.19 -3.39 4.28
CA ASP A 795 13.84 -3.58 3.75
C ASP A 795 12.80 -3.11 4.78
N PRO A 796 12.08 -2.01 4.53
CA PRO A 796 11.07 -1.51 5.46
C PRO A 796 9.73 -2.25 5.35
N HIS A 797 9.55 -3.09 4.31
CA HIS A 797 8.25 -3.58 3.89
C HIS A 797 7.79 -4.84 4.62
N VAL A 798 8.66 -5.84 4.80
CA VAL A 798 8.19 -7.14 5.30
C VAL A 798 8.01 -7.12 6.83
N PRO A 799 6.84 -7.52 7.36
CA PRO A 799 6.54 -7.53 8.79
C PRO A 799 7.07 -8.80 9.47
N TRP A 800 8.40 -8.94 9.57
CA TRP A 800 9.08 -10.11 10.15
C TRP A 800 8.64 -10.44 11.59
N GLU A 801 8.14 -9.46 12.32
CA GLU A 801 7.58 -9.59 13.67
C GLU A 801 6.31 -10.45 13.71
N LEU A 802 5.62 -10.61 12.58
CA LEU A 802 4.43 -11.44 12.44
C LEU A 802 4.74 -12.90 12.09
N MET A 803 6.02 -13.32 12.06
CA MET A 803 6.36 -14.73 11.82
C MET A 803 5.74 -15.65 12.87
N ALA A 804 5.28 -16.83 12.44
CA ALA A 804 4.79 -17.90 13.31
C ALA A 804 5.70 -19.14 13.11
N PRO A 805 6.57 -19.47 14.08
CA PRO A 805 7.50 -20.60 14.02
C PRO A 805 6.79 -21.96 13.97
N ALA A 806 6.34 -22.37 12.78
CA ALA A 806 5.47 -23.52 12.57
C ALA A 806 6.08 -24.88 12.95
N ASP A 807 7.40 -24.94 13.05
CA ASP A 807 8.19 -26.14 13.40
C ASP A 807 8.63 -26.14 14.88
N VAL A 808 8.10 -25.22 15.68
CA VAL A 808 8.26 -25.17 17.14
C VAL A 808 6.89 -25.44 17.78
N PRO A 809 6.72 -26.58 18.49
CA PRO A 809 5.44 -26.92 19.11
C PRO A 809 4.96 -25.82 20.08
N GLY A 810 3.71 -25.38 19.90
CA GLY A 810 3.07 -24.38 20.76
C GLY A 810 3.49 -22.94 20.52
N ALA A 811 4.36 -22.65 19.54
CA ALA A 811 4.72 -21.28 19.19
C ALA A 811 3.56 -20.56 18.47
N GLU A 812 3.29 -19.32 18.88
CA GLU A 812 2.35 -18.41 18.21
C GLU A 812 3.13 -17.40 17.34
N LEU A 813 2.62 -16.17 17.17
CA LEU A 813 3.33 -15.09 16.47
C LEU A 813 4.49 -14.58 17.32
N LEU A 814 5.65 -14.30 16.71
CA LEU A 814 6.84 -13.79 17.42
C LEU A 814 6.51 -12.55 18.25
N CYS A 815 5.77 -11.60 17.68
CA CYS A 815 5.37 -10.36 18.36
C CYS A 815 4.45 -10.53 19.58
N MET A 816 3.86 -11.72 19.76
CA MET A 816 3.05 -12.07 20.94
C MET A 816 3.87 -12.83 22.00
N GLU A 817 4.80 -13.68 21.57
CA GLU A 817 5.64 -14.45 22.49
C GLU A 817 6.86 -13.65 22.98
N HIS A 818 7.36 -12.71 22.18
CA HIS A 818 8.64 -12.03 22.37
C HIS A 818 8.53 -10.51 22.23
N PRO A 819 9.29 -9.72 23.01
CA PRO A 819 9.53 -8.32 22.72
C PRO A 819 10.20 -8.19 21.36
N VAL A 820 9.63 -7.39 20.47
CA VAL A 820 10.13 -7.18 19.12
C VAL A 820 10.14 -5.70 18.76
N ALA A 821 11.20 -5.26 18.10
CA ALA A 821 11.29 -3.94 17.49
C ALA A 821 12.11 -4.02 16.20
N ARG A 822 11.95 -3.01 15.34
CA ARG A 822 12.74 -2.86 14.12
C ARG A 822 13.53 -1.57 14.12
N TRP A 823 14.60 -1.55 13.35
CA TRP A 823 15.38 -0.36 13.01
C TRP A 823 15.72 -0.39 11.53
N LEU A 824 15.81 0.78 10.91
CA LEU A 824 16.11 0.89 9.49
C LEU A 824 17.51 1.47 9.32
N LEU A 825 18.36 0.73 8.62
CA LEU A 825 19.79 1.03 8.54
C LEU A 825 20.06 2.32 7.74
N ASP A 826 19.24 2.58 6.73
CA ASP A 826 19.37 3.74 5.84
C ASP A 826 19.20 5.08 6.58
N TYR A 827 18.68 5.07 7.82
CA TYR A 827 18.42 6.30 8.59
C TYR A 827 19.66 6.89 9.24
N GLN A 828 20.75 6.13 9.35
CA GLN A 828 22.03 6.67 9.81
C GLN A 828 21.95 7.42 11.16
N THR A 829 21.00 7.01 12.03
CA THR A 829 20.78 7.58 13.36
C THR A 829 20.91 6.52 14.46
N SER A 830 20.99 6.99 15.70
CA SER A 830 21.31 6.17 16.87
C SER A 830 20.09 5.47 17.48
N LEU A 831 20.24 4.19 17.83
CA LEU A 831 19.27 3.43 18.62
C LEU A 831 19.27 3.92 20.09
N THR A 832 18.23 4.67 20.46
CA THR A 832 18.14 5.30 21.78
C THR A 832 17.54 4.33 22.80
N SER A 833 18.34 3.89 23.78
CA SER A 833 17.89 2.93 24.80
C SER A 833 17.22 3.57 26.02
N ARG A 834 17.52 4.85 26.29
CA ARG A 834 16.94 5.63 27.38
C ARG A 834 16.00 6.70 26.83
N LEU A 835 14.71 6.56 27.13
CA LEU A 835 13.71 7.54 26.77
C LEU A 835 13.73 8.71 27.75
N THR A 836 13.67 9.93 27.22
CA THR A 836 13.65 11.16 28.00
C THR A 836 12.37 11.25 28.83
N ARG A 837 12.48 11.49 30.13
CA ARG A 837 11.32 11.93 30.92
C ARG A 837 10.99 13.39 30.61
N GLY A 838 9.70 13.70 30.53
CA GLY A 838 9.21 15.04 30.19
C GLY A 838 7.69 15.07 30.19
N ASP A 839 7.09 16.09 29.57
CA ASP A 839 5.65 16.13 29.39
C ASP A 839 5.20 15.13 28.31
N ILE A 840 3.97 14.64 28.44
CA ILE A 840 3.26 13.95 27.36
C ILE A 840 2.48 15.02 26.59
N LEU A 841 2.69 15.12 25.29
CA LEU A 841 1.90 15.99 24.43
C LEU A 841 0.93 15.14 23.61
N THR A 842 -0.32 15.60 23.48
CA THR A 842 -1.34 14.92 22.67
C THR A 842 -1.96 15.87 21.65
N ILE A 843 -1.96 15.46 20.40
CA ILE A 843 -2.52 16.17 19.25
C ILE A 843 -3.63 15.30 18.67
N ALA A 844 -4.86 15.78 18.73
CA ALA A 844 -6.00 15.16 18.04
C ALA A 844 -6.77 16.29 17.35
N PRO A 845 -6.64 16.46 16.03
CA PRO A 845 -7.38 17.49 15.30
C PRO A 845 -8.90 17.24 15.39
N ASP A 846 -9.68 18.31 15.60
CA ASP A 846 -11.14 18.23 15.66
C ASP A 846 -11.77 18.46 14.28
N TYR A 847 -12.20 17.37 13.64
CA TYR A 847 -12.82 17.40 12.32
C TYR A 847 -14.34 17.64 12.36
N GLN A 848 -14.96 17.96 13.51
CA GLN A 848 -16.43 18.09 13.63
C GLN A 848 -17.04 19.05 12.58
N PHE A 849 -16.30 20.09 12.18
CA PHE A 849 -16.71 21.07 11.18
C PHE A 849 -15.88 21.03 9.89
N HIS A 850 -15.08 19.98 9.70
CA HIS A 850 -14.21 19.88 8.53
C HIS A 850 -15.03 19.49 7.28
N PRO A 851 -14.88 20.18 6.14
CA PRO A 851 -15.77 20.04 4.99
C PRO A 851 -15.72 18.67 4.28
N HIS A 852 -14.62 17.91 4.47
CA HIS A 852 -14.33 16.71 3.67
C HIS A 852 -13.85 15.50 4.50
N LEU A 853 -13.70 15.62 5.82
CA LEU A 853 -13.18 14.55 6.66
C LEU A 853 -14.23 14.14 7.69
N ALA A 854 -14.39 12.83 7.89
CA ALA A 854 -15.30 12.31 8.89
C ALA A 854 -14.80 12.67 10.31
N PRO A 855 -15.69 13.03 11.26
CA PRO A 855 -15.31 13.18 12.65
C PRO A 855 -14.70 11.90 13.23
N LEU A 856 -13.64 12.04 14.04
CA LEU A 856 -13.00 10.95 14.78
C LEU A 856 -13.26 11.13 16.30
N PRO A 857 -14.48 10.85 16.80
CA PRO A 857 -14.83 11.11 18.19
C PRO A 857 -13.99 10.29 19.18
N GLN A 858 -13.55 9.10 18.77
CA GLN A 858 -12.68 8.25 19.59
C GLN A 858 -11.26 8.81 19.71
N ALA A 859 -10.69 9.43 18.67
CA ALA A 859 -9.39 10.10 18.74
C ALA A 859 -9.45 11.32 19.67
N GLN A 860 -10.57 12.05 19.66
CA GLN A 860 -10.83 13.13 20.61
C GLN A 860 -10.94 12.60 22.05
N GLU A 861 -11.62 11.46 22.24
CA GLU A 861 -11.72 10.84 23.56
C GLU A 861 -10.41 10.25 24.05
N GLU A 862 -9.61 9.64 23.17
CA GLU A 862 -8.24 9.18 23.44
C GLU A 862 -7.38 10.34 23.98
N SER A 863 -7.39 11.50 23.29
CA SER A 863 -6.69 12.69 23.75
C SER A 863 -7.22 13.23 25.09
N ARG A 864 -8.55 13.22 25.31
CA ARG A 864 -9.14 13.57 26.62
C ARG A 864 -8.70 12.61 27.73
N GLN A 865 -8.67 11.32 27.44
CA GLN A 865 -8.29 10.27 28.38
C GLN A 865 -6.81 10.39 28.77
N LEU A 866 -5.92 10.62 27.79
CA LEU A 866 -4.51 10.89 28.05
C LEU A 866 -4.31 12.13 28.93
N SER A 867 -5.09 13.19 28.68
CA SER A 867 -5.04 14.43 29.46
C SER A 867 -5.52 14.20 30.90
N ARG A 868 -6.61 13.45 31.09
CA ARG A 868 -7.19 13.16 32.41
C ARG A 868 -6.29 12.24 33.24
N ARG A 869 -5.80 11.15 32.65
CA ARG A 869 -5.05 10.11 33.37
C ARG A 869 -3.57 10.44 33.52
N PHE A 870 -2.91 10.84 32.44
CA PHE A 870 -1.46 11.03 32.42
C PHE A 870 -1.02 12.49 32.42
N ARG A 871 -1.96 13.43 32.64
CA ARG A 871 -1.72 14.88 32.59
C ARG A 871 -1.10 15.32 31.26
N ALA A 872 -1.47 14.64 30.15
CA ALA A 872 -1.01 15.03 28.83
C ALA A 872 -1.46 16.45 28.49
N VAL A 873 -0.55 17.25 27.94
CA VAL A 873 -0.83 18.61 27.47
C VAL A 873 -1.40 18.53 26.07
N LYS A 874 -2.61 19.05 25.90
CA LYS A 874 -3.27 19.13 24.60
C LYS A 874 -2.63 20.22 23.75
N VAL A 875 -2.24 19.85 22.54
CA VAL A 875 -1.78 20.78 21.51
C VAL A 875 -2.86 20.83 20.44
N ALA A 876 -3.26 22.04 20.07
CA ALA A 876 -4.28 22.23 19.02
C ALA A 876 -3.82 21.59 17.71
N GLY A 877 -4.70 20.85 17.05
CA GLY A 877 -4.42 20.14 15.80
C GLY A 877 -4.40 21.09 14.60
N ARG A 878 -3.76 22.24 14.73
CA ARG A 878 -3.63 23.29 13.71
C ARG A 878 -2.18 23.47 13.32
N ARG A 879 -1.96 24.02 12.13
CA ARG A 879 -0.63 24.14 11.52
C ARG A 879 0.32 25.00 12.35
N GLN A 880 -0.09 26.20 12.76
CA GLN A 880 0.79 27.12 13.48
C GLN A 880 1.25 26.58 14.86
N PRO A 881 0.36 26.05 15.73
CA PRO A 881 0.77 25.40 16.98
C PRO A 881 1.70 24.21 16.78
N LEU A 882 1.43 23.38 15.76
CA LEU A 882 2.23 22.19 15.48
C LEU A 882 3.63 22.55 14.99
N MET A 883 3.75 23.53 14.08
CA MET A 883 5.05 24.03 13.63
C MET A 883 5.84 24.69 14.77
N SER A 884 5.18 25.47 15.64
CA SER A 884 5.84 26.04 16.82
C SER A 884 6.37 24.96 17.77
N LEU A 885 5.60 23.89 17.98
CA LEU A 885 6.01 22.73 18.76
C LEU A 885 7.23 22.03 18.15
N LEU A 886 7.17 21.69 16.86
CA LEU A 886 8.28 21.05 16.14
C LEU A 886 9.53 21.94 16.12
N GLY A 887 9.33 23.26 16.03
CA GLY A 887 10.34 24.30 16.18
C GLY A 887 11.01 24.39 17.56
N GLY A 888 10.61 23.57 18.53
CA GLY A 888 11.21 23.52 19.87
C GLY A 888 10.74 24.64 20.81
N SER A 889 9.65 25.34 20.45
CA SER A 889 9.08 26.44 21.25
C SER A 889 8.44 25.97 22.56
N TYR A 890 8.17 24.66 22.69
CA TYR A 890 7.64 24.10 23.93
C TYR A 890 8.68 24.22 25.06
N PRO A 891 8.31 24.80 26.22
CA PRO A 891 9.28 25.21 27.24
C PRO A 891 9.91 24.03 27.96
N ASN A 892 9.12 23.00 28.27
CA ASN A 892 9.57 21.82 29.01
C ASN A 892 10.17 20.77 28.08
N ARG A 893 10.88 19.79 28.65
CA ARG A 893 11.27 18.59 27.89
C ARG A 893 10.02 17.77 27.56
N VAL A 894 9.96 17.24 26.35
CA VAL A 894 8.88 16.34 25.92
C VAL A 894 9.37 14.90 25.98
N GLY A 895 8.66 14.04 26.71
CA GLY A 895 8.99 12.62 26.77
C GLY A 895 8.24 11.78 25.75
N LEU A 896 6.97 12.11 25.51
CA LEU A 896 6.09 11.38 24.59
C LEU A 896 5.27 12.37 23.76
N LEU A 897 5.22 12.13 22.46
CA LEU A 897 4.38 12.86 21.51
C LEU A 897 3.33 11.91 20.94
N HIS A 898 2.07 12.20 21.20
CA HIS A 898 0.93 11.44 20.72
C HIS A 898 0.19 12.21 19.62
N PHE A 899 -0.09 11.56 18.49
CA PHE A 899 -0.92 12.09 17.41
C PHE A 899 -2.02 11.10 17.05
N ALA A 900 -3.26 11.58 16.90
CA ALA A 900 -4.38 10.78 16.39
C ALA A 900 -5.24 11.56 15.40
N GLY A 901 -5.40 11.05 14.17
CA GLY A 901 -6.07 11.80 13.09
C GLY A 901 -6.22 11.06 11.76
N HIS A 902 -6.64 11.79 10.72
CA HIS A 902 -6.62 11.29 9.35
C HIS A 902 -5.26 11.55 8.71
N GLY A 903 -4.79 10.63 7.87
CA GLY A 903 -3.72 10.88 6.93
C GLY A 903 -4.14 10.66 5.48
N LYS A 904 -3.26 11.00 4.53
CA LYS A 904 -3.30 10.55 3.14
C LYS A 904 -1.89 10.35 2.54
N TYR A 905 -1.74 9.24 1.81
CA TYR A 905 -0.63 8.95 0.93
C TYR A 905 -1.00 9.28 -0.54
N SER A 906 -0.06 9.84 -1.29
CA SER A 906 -0.21 10.18 -2.69
C SER A 906 0.95 9.62 -3.52
N VAL A 907 0.70 8.49 -4.20
CA VAL A 907 1.63 7.85 -5.14
C VAL A 907 2.13 8.79 -6.25
N ASN A 908 1.34 9.84 -6.57
CA ASN A 908 1.68 10.82 -7.60
C ASN A 908 2.59 11.96 -7.11
N ASN A 909 3.01 11.97 -5.84
CA ASN A 909 3.87 13.01 -5.27
C ASN A 909 5.18 12.40 -4.77
N GLU A 910 6.14 12.18 -5.68
CA GLU A 910 7.44 11.57 -5.39
C GLU A 910 8.27 12.31 -4.33
N VAL A 911 7.96 13.59 -4.04
CA VAL A 911 8.79 14.46 -3.18
C VAL A 911 8.33 14.49 -1.72
N SER A 912 7.03 14.35 -1.47
CA SER A 912 6.46 14.29 -0.11
C SER A 912 5.13 13.55 -0.15
N PRO A 913 5.17 12.21 -0.28
CA PRO A 913 3.98 11.44 -0.63
C PRO A 913 3.02 11.26 0.56
N SER A 914 3.48 11.40 1.80
CA SER A 914 2.67 11.26 3.02
C SER A 914 2.30 12.60 3.67
N CYS A 915 1.05 12.73 4.13
CA CYS A 915 0.57 13.88 4.88
C CYS A 915 -0.46 13.50 5.95
N VAL A 916 -0.54 14.26 7.04
CA VAL A 916 -1.64 14.19 8.00
C VAL A 916 -2.50 15.42 7.94
N TYR A 917 -3.81 15.23 8.06
CA TYR A 917 -4.74 16.34 8.07
C TYR A 917 -4.79 17.00 9.44
N LEU A 918 -4.89 18.31 9.41
CA LEU A 918 -5.06 19.21 10.54
C LEU A 918 -6.44 19.87 10.44
N GLU A 919 -6.83 20.61 11.46
CA GLU A 919 -8.08 21.39 11.46
C GLU A 919 -8.09 22.48 10.36
N ASP A 920 -6.91 23.02 10.00
CA ASP A 920 -6.73 24.17 9.11
C ASP A 920 -5.86 23.88 7.87
N GLY A 921 -5.58 22.61 7.56
CA GLY A 921 -4.77 22.21 6.42
C GLY A 921 -4.19 20.80 6.56
N ASP A 922 -2.96 20.61 6.07
CA ASP A 922 -2.19 19.37 6.18
C ASP A 922 -0.76 19.64 6.69
N LEU A 923 -0.16 18.62 7.29
CA LEU A 923 1.27 18.54 7.61
C LEU A 923 1.89 17.44 6.76
N LYS A 924 2.89 17.79 5.96
CA LYS A 924 3.62 16.87 5.10
C LYS A 924 4.96 16.47 5.72
N THR A 925 5.43 15.27 5.40
CA THR A 925 6.69 14.74 5.95
C THR A 925 7.91 15.62 5.64
N LEU A 926 8.00 16.20 4.44
CA LEU A 926 9.12 17.09 4.08
C LEU A 926 9.19 18.37 4.93
N GLU A 927 8.06 18.82 5.48
CA GLU A 927 8.01 20.02 6.32
C GLU A 927 8.62 19.75 7.71
N VAL A 928 8.54 18.50 8.17
CA VAL A 928 9.21 18.04 9.38
C VAL A 928 10.70 17.79 9.12
N ARG A 929 11.09 17.38 7.89
CA ARG A 929 12.51 17.27 7.45
C ARG A 929 13.20 18.62 7.19
N SER A 930 12.78 19.67 7.89
CA SER A 930 13.38 20.99 7.77
C SER A 930 14.37 21.21 8.92
N SER A 931 15.40 22.03 8.67
CA SER A 931 16.34 22.49 9.70
C SER A 931 15.67 23.28 10.84
N PHE A 932 14.37 23.52 10.74
CA PHE A 932 13.54 24.13 11.76
C PHE A 932 13.05 23.13 12.83
N THR A 933 13.07 21.81 12.58
CA THR A 933 12.61 20.81 13.56
C THR A 933 13.63 20.63 14.69
N MET A 934 13.45 21.37 15.78
CA MET A 934 14.33 21.35 16.94
C MET A 934 13.85 20.43 18.06
N LEU A 935 12.59 19.98 18.03
CA LEU A 935 12.01 19.17 19.11
C LEU A 935 12.74 17.84 19.32
N GLY A 936 13.05 17.13 18.23
CA GLY A 936 13.77 15.87 18.28
C GLY A 936 15.18 16.04 18.85
N MET A 937 15.91 17.08 18.39
CA MET A 937 17.22 17.44 18.94
C MET A 937 17.16 17.81 20.44
N LYS A 938 16.16 18.59 20.85
CA LYS A 938 16.05 19.14 22.22
C LYS A 938 15.61 18.09 23.25
N SER A 939 14.62 17.26 22.91
CA SER A 939 13.96 16.37 23.87
C SER A 939 14.00 14.89 23.51
N ARG A 940 14.24 14.54 22.23
CA ARG A 940 14.21 13.16 21.72
C ARG A 940 12.95 12.38 22.17
N PRO A 941 11.72 12.89 21.95
CA PRO A 941 10.53 12.22 22.45
C PRO A 941 10.27 10.91 21.71
N LEU A 942 9.58 9.98 22.37
CA LEU A 942 8.95 8.81 21.73
C LEU A 942 7.65 9.27 21.04
N VAL A 943 7.43 8.88 19.79
CA VAL A 943 6.20 9.22 19.05
C VAL A 943 5.26 8.03 19.03
N ILE A 944 3.99 8.24 19.39
CA ILE A 944 2.88 7.33 19.16
C ILE A 944 1.94 7.97 18.13
N PHE A 945 1.75 7.32 16.99
CA PHE A 945 1.13 7.93 15.81
C PHE A 945 -0.05 7.09 15.29
N ASN A 946 -1.26 7.47 15.68
CA ASN A 946 -2.53 6.89 15.26
C ASN A 946 -3.16 7.68 14.10
N ALA A 947 -2.51 7.67 12.94
CA ALA A 947 -3.09 8.27 11.74
C ALA A 947 -3.71 7.20 10.82
N CYS A 948 -4.97 7.36 10.44
CA CYS A 948 -5.63 6.46 9.49
C CYS A 948 -5.29 6.83 8.05
N GLU A 949 -4.68 5.93 7.27
CA GLU A 949 -4.52 6.10 5.82
C GLU A 949 -5.08 4.95 4.99
N VAL A 950 -6.04 5.31 4.13
CA VAL A 950 -6.43 4.54 2.95
C VAL A 950 -5.27 4.61 1.96
N GLY A 951 -4.32 3.67 2.09
CA GLY A 951 -3.17 3.52 1.21
C GLY A 951 -1.92 3.15 1.99
N THR A 952 -1.49 1.89 1.86
CA THR A 952 -0.09 1.43 2.03
C THR A 952 0.62 1.63 3.38
N ALA A 953 0.59 0.57 4.20
CA ALA A 953 1.47 0.32 5.35
C ALA A 953 2.97 0.48 5.06
N THR A 954 3.33 0.28 3.79
CA THR A 954 4.64 0.45 3.14
C THR A 954 5.27 1.81 3.44
N ASP A 955 4.44 2.84 3.63
CA ASP A 955 4.85 4.24 3.59
C ASP A 955 4.89 4.92 4.97
N MET A 956 4.28 4.31 6.01
CA MET A 956 4.53 4.74 7.39
C MET A 956 5.94 4.40 7.86
N LEU A 957 6.54 3.34 7.30
CA LEU A 957 7.73 2.73 7.88
C LEU A 957 9.04 3.00 7.19
N GLY A 958 9.13 3.18 5.87
CA GLY A 958 10.46 3.46 5.29
C GLY A 958 10.64 3.59 3.79
N GLY A 959 9.59 3.87 3.01
CA GLY A 959 9.80 4.55 1.72
C GLY A 959 10.37 5.96 1.92
N ILE A 960 11.05 6.52 0.92
CA ILE A 960 11.51 7.92 0.95
C ILE A 960 10.30 8.83 1.20
N GLY A 961 10.32 9.56 2.32
CA GLY A 961 9.25 10.47 2.71
C GLY A 961 8.19 9.88 3.65
N GLY A 962 8.45 8.73 4.29
CA GLY A 962 7.58 8.12 5.30
C GLY A 962 7.69 8.76 6.70
N TRP A 963 6.66 8.58 7.55
CA TRP A 963 6.61 9.19 8.88
C TRP A 963 7.69 8.67 9.85
N ALA A 964 7.94 7.35 9.88
CA ALA A 964 8.98 6.78 10.73
C ALA A 964 10.38 7.26 10.33
N GLU A 965 10.70 7.29 9.03
CA GLU A 965 11.93 7.89 8.50
C GLU A 965 12.08 9.33 8.99
N THR A 966 11.02 10.11 8.81
CA THR A 966 11.02 11.54 9.08
C THR A 966 11.32 11.84 10.54
N PHE A 967 10.63 11.18 11.49
CA PHE A 967 10.90 11.43 12.91
C PHE A 967 12.26 10.87 13.37
N VAL A 968 12.66 9.68 12.89
CA VAL A 968 13.92 9.06 13.30
C VAL A 968 15.14 9.79 12.75
N SER A 969 15.06 10.33 11.53
CA SER A 969 16.12 11.17 10.94
C SER A 969 16.29 12.49 11.71
N GLU A 970 15.18 13.08 12.19
CA GLU A 970 15.17 14.27 13.05
C GLU A 970 15.43 13.98 14.55
N LYS A 971 16.11 12.87 14.87
CA LYS A 971 16.58 12.47 16.23
C LYS A 971 15.51 12.18 17.28
N PHE A 972 14.27 11.89 16.89
CA PHE A 972 13.28 11.35 17.85
C PHE A 972 13.73 9.96 18.35
N ALA A 973 13.39 9.60 19.59
CA ALA A 973 13.90 8.38 20.21
C ALA A 973 13.30 7.08 19.64
N GLY A 974 12.13 7.20 19.01
CA GLY A 974 11.48 6.10 18.30
C GLY A 974 10.07 6.46 17.87
N PHE A 975 9.48 5.59 17.06
CA PHE A 975 8.20 5.81 16.42
C PHE A 975 7.33 4.54 16.50
N ILE A 976 6.14 4.65 17.07
CA ILE A 976 5.14 3.59 17.17
C ILE A 976 3.95 3.97 16.31
N ALA A 977 3.59 3.13 15.34
CA ALA A 977 2.45 3.37 14.47
C ALA A 977 1.83 2.05 13.99
N PRO A 978 0.55 2.06 13.60
CA PRO A 978 -0.07 0.91 12.97
C PRO A 978 0.41 0.74 11.53
N LEU A 979 0.63 -0.50 11.12
CA LEU A 979 0.90 -0.86 9.73
C LEU A 979 -0.31 -0.55 8.84
N TRP A 980 -1.51 -0.99 9.21
CA TRP A 980 -2.73 -0.82 8.43
C TRP A 980 -3.78 -0.03 9.22
N PRO A 981 -4.83 0.50 8.56
CA PRO A 981 -5.92 1.21 9.22
C PRO A 981 -6.47 0.44 10.43
N VAL A 982 -6.56 1.13 11.56
CA VAL A 982 -7.03 0.57 12.83
C VAL A 982 -8.47 0.99 13.12
N GLN A 983 -9.16 0.17 13.91
CA GLN A 983 -10.49 0.52 14.39
C GLN A 983 -10.36 1.49 15.57
N ASP A 984 -10.86 2.71 15.40
CA ASP A 984 -10.86 3.81 16.35
C ASP A 984 -11.03 3.44 17.83
N ALA A 985 -12.04 2.61 18.16
CA ALA A 985 -12.30 2.20 19.54
C ALA A 985 -11.18 1.32 20.13
N HIS A 986 -10.60 0.42 19.33
CA HIS A 986 -9.49 -0.43 19.73
C HIS A 986 -8.16 0.33 19.73
N ALA A 987 -7.99 1.31 18.84
CA ALA A 987 -6.81 2.17 18.81
C ALA A 987 -6.67 2.98 20.10
N ARG A 988 -7.78 3.56 20.58
CA ARG A 988 -7.86 4.23 21.89
C ARG A 988 -7.42 3.34 23.04
N THR A 989 -7.98 2.13 23.13
CA THR A 989 -7.60 1.16 24.16
C THR A 989 -6.13 0.77 24.07
N ALA A 990 -5.60 0.62 22.85
CA ALA A 990 -4.19 0.30 22.64
C ALA A 990 -3.26 1.41 23.16
N VAL A 991 -3.54 2.68 22.85
CA VAL A 991 -2.71 3.81 23.32
C VAL A 991 -2.75 3.94 24.83
N GLU A 992 -3.93 3.81 25.44
CA GLU A 992 -4.02 3.86 26.91
C GLU A 992 -3.19 2.77 27.57
N GLN A 993 -3.31 1.52 27.12
CA GLN A 993 -2.52 0.41 27.67
C GLN A 993 -1.02 0.60 27.43
N LEU A 994 -0.62 1.07 26.24
CA LEU A 994 0.78 1.35 25.93
C LEU A 994 1.35 2.45 26.81
N VAL A 995 0.67 3.59 26.93
CA VAL A 995 1.14 4.70 27.77
C VAL A 995 1.18 4.28 29.24
N THR A 996 0.25 3.47 29.72
CA THR A 996 0.31 2.87 31.07
C THR A 996 1.58 2.05 31.25
N ASP A 997 1.84 1.09 30.36
CA ASP A 997 2.99 0.19 30.47
C ASP A 997 4.33 0.94 30.33
N LEU A 998 4.40 1.96 29.48
CA LEU A 998 5.60 2.76 29.23
C LEU A 998 5.86 3.78 30.35
N TRP A 999 4.83 4.53 30.74
CA TRP A 999 4.96 5.72 31.58
C TRP A 999 4.85 5.41 33.08
N GLU A 1000 3.91 4.54 33.47
CA GLU A 1000 3.71 4.15 34.87
C GLU A 1000 4.59 2.94 35.24
N ASN A 1001 4.58 1.89 34.41
CA ASN A 1001 5.28 0.63 34.72
C ASN A 1001 6.76 0.64 34.31
N HIS A 1002 7.22 1.66 33.57
CA HIS A 1002 8.58 1.75 33.01
C HIS A 1002 9.00 0.50 32.22
N THR A 1003 8.02 -0.14 31.59
CA THR A 1003 8.21 -1.35 30.80
C THR A 1003 8.96 -0.98 29.52
N PRO A 1004 9.96 -1.76 29.08
CA PRO A 1004 10.58 -1.56 27.78
C PRO A 1004 9.53 -1.57 26.65
N VAL A 1005 9.72 -0.73 25.63
CA VAL A 1005 8.72 -0.54 24.55
C VAL A 1005 8.37 -1.86 23.87
N GLY A 1006 9.36 -2.70 23.57
CA GLY A 1006 9.12 -4.02 22.98
C GLY A 1006 8.26 -4.93 23.87
N GLU A 1007 8.46 -4.88 25.18
CA GLU A 1007 7.71 -5.68 26.15
C GLU A 1007 6.29 -5.13 26.36
N ALA A 1008 6.11 -3.79 26.36
CA ALA A 1008 4.80 -3.16 26.42
C ALA A 1008 3.93 -3.57 25.23
N LEU A 1009 4.50 -3.55 24.02
CA LEU A 1009 3.81 -4.01 22.81
C LEU A 1009 3.53 -5.52 22.82
N ARG A 1010 4.44 -6.34 23.35
CA ARG A 1010 4.19 -7.79 23.53
C ARG A 1010 2.98 -8.02 24.44
N ARG A 1011 2.95 -7.36 25.61
CA ARG A 1011 1.85 -7.49 26.59
C ARG A 1011 0.52 -7.04 26.02
N LEU A 1012 0.50 -5.92 25.28
CA LEU A 1012 -0.69 -5.47 24.55
C LEU A 1012 -1.22 -6.57 23.62
N ARG A 1013 -0.35 -7.14 22.77
CA ARG A 1013 -0.73 -8.18 21.82
C ARG A 1013 -1.15 -9.47 22.51
N GLN A 1014 -0.48 -9.87 23.59
CA GLN A 1014 -0.84 -11.06 24.34
C GLN A 1014 -2.26 -10.98 24.91
N ARG A 1015 -2.67 -9.78 25.37
CA ARG A 1015 -4.03 -9.54 25.89
C ARG A 1015 -5.07 -9.48 24.78
N GLU A 1016 -4.75 -8.80 23.67
CA GLU A 1016 -5.77 -8.28 22.76
C GLU A 1016 -5.66 -8.76 21.31
N ALA A 1017 -4.59 -9.43 20.89
CA ALA A 1017 -4.39 -9.81 19.48
C ALA A 1017 -5.46 -10.76 18.91
N LYS A 1018 -6.24 -11.43 19.77
CA LYS A 1018 -7.36 -12.29 19.37
C LYS A 1018 -8.68 -11.52 19.27
N THR A 1019 -8.77 -10.31 19.82
CA THR A 1019 -9.99 -9.49 19.85
C THR A 1019 -10.13 -8.67 18.56
N SER A 1020 -9.05 -8.01 18.11
CA SER A 1020 -9.06 -7.17 16.90
C SER A 1020 -7.74 -7.22 16.13
N PRO A 1021 -7.77 -7.13 14.78
CA PRO A 1021 -6.55 -6.99 13.97
C PRO A 1021 -5.77 -5.70 14.26
N THR A 1022 -6.40 -4.72 14.94
CA THR A 1022 -5.80 -3.46 15.38
C THR A 1022 -4.55 -3.68 16.23
N TYR A 1023 -4.55 -4.66 17.13
CA TYR A 1023 -3.42 -4.84 18.06
C TYR A 1023 -2.19 -5.46 17.38
N LEU A 1024 -2.38 -6.21 16.30
CA LEU A 1024 -1.30 -6.78 15.49
C LEU A 1024 -0.72 -5.78 14.48
N SER A 1025 -1.36 -4.62 14.28
CA SER A 1025 -0.88 -3.61 13.34
C SER A 1025 0.26 -2.77 13.90
N TYR A 1026 0.31 -2.54 15.22
CA TYR A 1026 1.32 -1.67 15.80
C TYR A 1026 2.73 -2.24 15.64
N VAL A 1027 3.62 -1.41 15.11
CA VAL A 1027 5.06 -1.68 14.99
C VAL A 1027 5.84 -0.58 15.67
N TYR A 1028 7.03 -0.93 16.13
CA TYR A 1028 7.93 0.02 16.77
C TYR A 1028 9.25 0.10 16.02
N VAL A 1029 9.53 1.30 15.51
CA VAL A 1029 10.83 1.68 14.94
C VAL A 1029 11.67 2.30 16.06
N GLY A 1030 12.60 1.53 16.61
CA GLY A 1030 13.40 1.88 17.77
C GLY A 1030 14.16 0.71 18.39
N ASP A 1031 14.76 0.95 19.56
CA ASP A 1031 15.45 -0.08 20.35
C ASP A 1031 14.44 -0.90 21.14
N VAL A 1032 14.38 -2.22 20.94
CA VAL A 1032 13.46 -3.13 21.64
C VAL A 1032 13.53 -3.00 23.18
N MET A 1033 14.68 -2.58 23.70
CA MET A 1033 14.93 -2.38 25.13
C MET A 1033 14.72 -0.94 25.60
N ALA A 1034 14.29 -0.03 24.73
CA ALA A 1034 14.05 1.37 25.06
C ALA A 1034 13.05 1.49 26.21
N ARG A 1035 13.37 2.28 27.23
CA ARG A 1035 12.49 2.53 28.38
C ARG A 1035 12.68 3.93 28.95
N PHE A 1036 11.64 4.47 29.56
CA PHE A 1036 11.76 5.69 30.36
C PHE A 1036 12.59 5.39 31.61
N ALA A 1037 13.51 6.29 31.97
CA ALA A 1037 14.29 6.15 33.19
C ALA A 1037 13.37 6.04 34.42
N GLN A 1038 13.71 5.22 35.42
CA GLN A 1038 13.05 5.26 36.72
C GLN A 1038 13.40 6.57 37.42
N ALA A 1039 12.48 7.15 38.19
CA ALA A 1039 12.84 8.27 39.06
C ALA A 1039 13.91 7.74 40.01
N THR A 1040 15.09 8.34 40.03
CA THR A 1040 16.02 8.16 41.13
C THR A 1040 15.26 8.58 42.40
N ALA A 1041 14.97 7.62 43.27
CA ALA A 1041 14.34 7.83 44.55
C ALA A 1041 15.20 8.72 45.46
#